data_AF-A0A3E2V011-F1
#
_entry.id   AF-A0A3E2V011-F1
#
_cell.length_a   1.000
_cell.length_b   1.000
_cell.length_c   1.000
_cell.angle_alpha   90.00
_cell.angle_beta   90.00
_cell.angle_gamma   90.00
#
_symmetry.space_group_name_H-M   'P 1'
#
loop_
_entity.id
_entity.type
_entity.pdbx_description
1 polymer ?
#
loop_
_entity_poly.entity_id
_entity_poly.type
_entity_poly.pdbx_seq_one_letter_code
_entity_poly.pdbx_strand_id
1 'polypeptide(L)'
;MMTKPSLKEECRLKVMDEKCLSGPFRISLGGLYARKMRDRMTTALAKQAGRPEERDTDKKNNQHRILCAILPAEYRLMPDGTDLANLKEASISRFFICAENPNTGKLYSERQYEAVGNNLIDLARKAGFRTGEFTLLPHIRGQLQIMLAELTENERRDFSGDVMTLLERLKKKSKEYPDLASHSEGLKKLGTLEEQLAYLTVIALTWSCWSWNNDALTKDLVFLLLTPKKEGTEIQAIEAWKEKRLAEDNDRSAKLLEQCRDAFRQKDFFTCGEAAEGILALRFAPDLVRGEAYYMLSVCYAGHGYKRSGTLLSPKELMLRAYKFGYARAREVLLNKYGFDAAPLLLRPRAKALHGTARVVSNCINQYTKTVLQSAPDTLRKEADDALKKKEAAEKWVYCAPGKKALQDSVDFRQETRYLLFDDDQEKNFHDLLCLLDRIAAVERSNPVSPEQSTRHWSGTAIYLRASEDRYAALVDTAMKRLGQFVVKVFLIDDEKWAAQALLTRHPIYELIQCVSGKELKRGPFVINFTVICDRNAALASRLLREAYWLSTFSYPGLTVKFHLLSPVAQEIKNTMRLEFPAMFEALPDADMTSHVTFLAEDLTLPALSDYRLAGYVDKIEAMPNSFNYYVIDAGNDISSLNLAIRLREWNVRSCVAGRTPLQNGSQPRIAFYCKDPDIAYLAENMVVQTVDHGSSWYNNYNLISFGLLTDSYSWDAMDGGYWERVAESVHLQYCGIAWNAADDVKNENLVDYYARMYNRDSSMAAALYLPYQMFQIGTANAEHIMSDAPLGTVGSEDANAKLAHDMGDQFREAIGENGKVLIPELVCIEHARWIRWAYSRGWRAAPPEQVLFYMEEGNPKQQLYIARLHGCLCASQELAVLAEQMKQALTPDDGKQPHKNDWKRFAASREKDTVKLNNTDRATTIGWIYTPKDFAEFDRSHVLASAELIEARWIEHEPPAPVQEALNGI
;
A
#
# COMPACT_ATOMS: atom_id res chain seq x y z
N MET A 1 29.16 45.37 71.53
CA MET A 1 29.06 44.16 70.68
C MET A 1 27.64 43.63 70.79
N MET A 2 26.81 43.86 69.77
CA MET A 2 25.49 43.24 69.64
C MET A 2 25.48 42.48 68.32
N THR A 3 25.15 41.19 68.42
CA THR A 3 24.98 40.24 67.33
C THR A 3 23.71 40.58 66.54
N LYS A 4 23.84 40.79 65.22
CA LYS A 4 22.73 40.82 64.27
C LYS A 4 22.44 39.40 63.77
N PRO A 5 21.17 38.96 63.67
CA PRO A 5 20.82 37.74 62.96
C PRO A 5 20.87 37.98 61.44
N SER A 6 21.36 36.99 60.71
CA SER A 6 21.39 36.95 59.24
C SER A 6 19.99 36.73 58.68
N LEU A 7 19.39 37.77 58.11
CA LEU A 7 18.29 37.65 57.15
C LEU A 7 18.89 37.26 55.79
N LYS A 8 19.04 35.97 55.53
CA LYS A 8 18.98 35.47 54.15
C LYS A 8 17.50 35.40 53.79
N GLU A 9 17.00 36.40 53.09
CA GLU A 9 15.75 36.25 52.34
C GLU A 9 15.96 35.10 51.34
N GLU A 10 15.25 33.98 51.55
CA GLU A 10 15.12 32.94 50.55
C GLU A 10 14.56 33.57 49.28
N CYS A 11 15.37 33.61 48.24
CA CYS A 11 15.03 34.17 46.94
C CYS A 11 13.95 33.28 46.31
N ARG A 12 12.67 33.61 46.55
CA ARG A 12 11.51 32.93 45.94
C ARG A 12 11.69 32.89 44.43
N LEU A 13 11.72 31.69 43.85
CA LEU A 13 11.71 31.52 42.41
C LEU A 13 10.32 32.00 41.93
N LYS A 14 10.21 33.18 41.31
CA LYS A 14 8.96 33.57 40.63
C LYS A 14 8.76 32.60 39.46
N VAL A 15 7.79 31.70 39.60
CA VAL A 15 7.61 30.59 38.67
C VAL A 15 6.76 31.01 37.46
N MET A 16 5.74 31.83 37.69
CA MET A 16 4.96 32.49 36.64
C MET A 16 5.38 33.95 36.45
N ASP A 17 5.36 34.43 35.20
CA ASP A 17 5.65 35.84 34.90
C ASP A 17 4.39 36.70 35.01
N GLU A 18 4.23 37.40 36.14
CA GLU A 18 3.08 38.26 36.39
C GLU A 18 2.91 39.36 35.33
N LYS A 19 3.96 39.79 34.61
CA LYS A 19 3.86 40.80 33.54
C LYS A 19 3.05 40.28 32.35
N CYS A 20 3.16 38.99 32.05
CA CYS A 20 2.35 38.32 31.03
C CYS A 20 0.89 38.11 31.47
N LEU A 21 0.59 38.33 32.76
CA LEU A 21 -0.72 38.10 33.39
C LEU A 21 -1.42 39.38 33.87
N SER A 22 -0.77 40.56 33.79
CA SER A 22 -1.20 41.81 34.43
C SER A 22 -1.55 42.96 33.47
N GLY A 23 -1.46 42.77 32.15
CA GLY A 23 -2.00 43.72 31.18
C GLY A 23 -2.31 43.04 29.85
N PRO A 24 -3.39 43.47 29.17
CA PRO A 24 -4.68 42.72 29.18
C PRO A 24 -4.54 41.23 29.52
N PHE A 25 -5.44 40.69 30.35
CA PHE A 25 -5.31 39.32 30.89
C PHE A 25 -5.14 38.27 29.78
N ARG A 26 -4.02 37.53 29.79
CA ARG A 26 -3.73 36.42 28.88
C ARG A 26 -3.08 35.24 29.57
N ILE A 27 -3.40 34.03 29.14
CA ILE A 27 -2.67 32.82 29.52
C ILE A 27 -1.74 32.48 28.35
N SER A 28 -0.44 32.71 28.53
CA SER A 28 0.59 32.42 27.52
C SER A 28 1.61 31.43 28.08
N LEU A 29 2.29 30.68 27.21
CA LEU A 29 3.37 29.79 27.64
C LEU A 29 4.49 30.57 28.34
N GLY A 30 4.77 31.79 27.89
CA GLY A 30 5.75 32.69 28.51
C GLY A 30 5.35 33.17 29.91
N GLY A 31 4.05 33.27 30.18
CA GLY A 31 3.49 33.60 31.49
C GLY A 31 3.42 32.40 32.43
N LEU A 32 3.07 31.21 31.91
CA LEU A 32 3.05 29.96 32.68
C LEU A 32 4.47 29.52 33.08
N TYR A 33 5.45 29.73 32.21
CA TYR A 33 6.84 29.31 32.43
C TYR A 33 7.76 30.51 32.31
N ALA A 34 8.10 31.15 33.44
CA ALA A 34 9.03 32.28 33.46
C ALA A 34 10.42 31.90 32.89
N ARG A 35 11.21 32.88 32.45
CA ARG A 35 12.50 32.62 31.76
C ARG A 35 13.42 31.67 32.53
N LYS A 36 13.63 31.92 33.83
CA LYS A 36 14.47 31.05 34.69
C LYS A 36 13.93 29.61 34.78
N MET A 37 12.60 29.45 34.72
CA MET A 37 11.97 28.13 34.70
C MET A 37 12.21 27.43 33.37
N ARG A 38 12.05 28.12 32.24
CA ARG A 38 12.31 27.55 30.90
C ARG A 38 13.73 27.04 30.74
N ASP A 39 14.70 27.76 31.29
CA ASP A 39 16.11 27.34 31.27
C ASP A 39 16.26 26.00 32.00
N ARG A 40 15.67 25.84 33.19
CA ARG A 40 15.67 24.57 33.94
C ARG A 40 14.92 23.44 33.25
N MET A 41 13.73 23.72 32.70
CA MET A 41 12.93 22.72 31.96
C MET A 41 13.74 22.18 30.76
N THR A 42 14.47 23.06 30.07
CA THR A 42 15.33 22.68 28.94
C THR A 42 16.52 21.82 29.40
N THR A 43 17.14 22.15 30.54
CA THR A 43 18.20 21.33 31.14
C THR A 43 17.69 19.94 31.51
N ALA A 44 16.49 19.83 32.11
CA ALA A 44 15.89 18.55 32.45
C ALA A 44 15.62 17.68 31.21
N LEU A 45 15.11 18.27 30.12
CA LEU A 45 14.94 17.57 28.83
C LEU A 45 16.27 17.08 28.25
N ALA A 46 17.34 17.89 28.33
CA ALA A 46 18.66 17.51 27.83
C ALA A 46 19.25 16.32 28.60
N LYS A 47 19.08 16.29 29.94
CA LYS A 47 19.52 15.17 30.80
C LYS A 47 18.81 13.86 30.45
N GLN A 48 17.50 13.89 30.18
CA GLN A 48 16.76 12.70 29.78
C GLN A 48 17.23 12.14 28.43
N ALA A 49 17.63 13.01 27.50
CA ALA A 49 18.10 12.61 26.16
C ALA A 49 19.54 12.06 26.13
N GLY A 50 20.21 11.91 27.29
CA GLY A 50 21.58 11.38 27.38
C GLY A 50 22.65 12.29 26.76
N ARG A 51 22.36 13.59 26.57
CA ARG A 51 23.31 14.54 25.96
C ARG A 51 24.19 15.18 27.05
N PRO A 52 25.54 15.20 26.93
CA PRO A 52 26.40 15.90 27.87
C PRO A 52 26.10 17.41 27.87
N GLU A 53 26.42 18.12 28.97
CA GLU A 53 26.33 19.59 29.11
C GLU A 53 27.34 20.36 28.21
N GLU A 54 27.64 19.85 27.00
CA GLU A 54 28.45 20.59 26.04
C GLU A 54 27.62 21.71 25.40
N ARG A 55 28.25 22.89 25.31
CA ARG A 55 27.71 24.09 24.68
C ARG A 55 27.28 23.78 23.25
N ASP A 56 25.98 23.55 23.12
CA ASP A 56 25.30 23.28 21.87
C ASP A 56 25.61 24.37 20.84
N THR A 57 26.25 23.98 19.74
CA THR A 57 26.57 24.85 18.60
C THR A 57 25.33 25.20 17.78
N ASP A 58 24.20 24.53 18.04
CA ASP A 58 22.90 24.82 17.44
C ASP A 58 22.11 25.78 18.35
N LYS A 59 22.13 27.08 18.03
CA LYS A 59 21.51 28.20 18.79
C LYS A 59 19.96 28.14 18.82
N LYS A 60 19.33 26.99 19.03
CA LYS A 60 17.88 26.87 19.16
C LYS A 60 17.44 27.28 20.55
N ASN A 61 16.73 28.40 20.64
CA ASN A 61 16.19 29.03 21.86
C ASN A 61 15.33 28.05 22.69
N ASN A 62 15.43 28.14 24.03
CA ASN A 62 14.69 27.33 25.01
C ASN A 62 13.17 27.27 24.74
N GLN A 63 12.58 28.32 24.17
CA GLN A 63 11.17 28.34 23.75
C GLN A 63 10.85 27.29 22.68
N HIS A 64 11.71 27.11 21.68
CA HIS A 64 11.52 26.11 20.62
C HIS A 64 11.60 24.69 21.19
N ARG A 65 12.58 24.41 22.05
CA ARG A 65 12.76 23.08 22.66
C ARG A 65 11.57 22.67 23.52
N ILE A 66 11.07 23.60 24.32
CA ILE A 66 9.87 23.36 25.14
C ILE A 66 8.65 23.15 24.25
N LEU A 67 8.46 23.97 23.20
CA LEU A 67 7.34 23.84 22.27
C LEU A 67 7.32 22.47 21.58
N CYS A 68 8.46 22.00 21.05
CA CYS A 68 8.54 20.69 20.39
C CYS A 68 8.34 19.51 21.36
N ALA A 69 8.70 19.68 22.64
CA ALA A 69 8.48 18.65 23.65
C ALA A 69 7.01 18.55 24.05
N ILE A 70 6.34 19.68 24.31
CA ILE A 70 4.94 19.69 24.77
C ILE A 70 3.92 19.51 23.64
N LEU A 71 4.26 19.85 22.39
CA LEU A 71 3.35 19.77 21.25
C LEU A 71 3.91 18.84 20.16
N PRO A 72 3.36 17.61 20.02
CA PRO A 72 3.72 16.68 18.95
C PRO A 72 3.48 17.25 17.55
N ALA A 73 4.16 16.67 16.54
CA ALA A 73 4.23 17.18 15.18
C ALA A 73 2.84 17.37 14.54
N GLU A 74 1.95 16.41 14.73
CA GLU A 74 0.60 16.36 14.19
C GLU A 74 -0.31 17.50 14.72
N TYR A 75 -0.02 18.05 15.90
CA TYR A 75 -0.79 19.18 16.46
C TYR A 75 -0.23 20.55 16.03
N ARG A 76 0.97 20.59 15.48
CA ARG A 76 1.70 21.83 15.14
C ARG A 76 1.80 22.08 13.62
N LEU A 77 1.11 21.29 12.80
CA LEU A 77 1.02 21.52 11.35
C LEU A 77 0.08 22.69 11.03
N MET A 78 0.52 23.60 10.18
CA MET A 78 -0.32 24.67 9.62
C MET A 78 -1.16 24.12 8.46
N PRO A 79 -2.27 24.78 8.08
CA PRO A 79 -3.11 24.34 6.95
C PRO A 79 -2.39 24.24 5.59
N ASP A 80 -1.25 24.91 5.44
CA ASP A 80 -0.38 24.86 4.26
C ASP A 80 0.70 23.76 4.34
N GLY A 81 0.67 22.91 5.38
CA GLY A 81 1.64 21.84 5.62
C GLY A 81 2.89 22.29 6.39
N THR A 82 3.06 23.58 6.70
CA THR A 82 4.23 24.07 7.42
C THR A 82 4.20 23.69 8.90
N ASP A 83 5.28 23.12 9.43
CA ASP A 83 5.42 22.87 10.86
C ASP A 83 5.71 24.19 11.64
N LEU A 84 4.93 24.48 12.68
CA LEU A 84 5.12 25.60 13.61
C LEU A 84 6.53 25.65 14.24
N ALA A 85 7.19 24.51 14.42
CA ALA A 85 8.56 24.43 14.91
C ALA A 85 9.58 25.06 13.93
N ASN A 86 9.26 25.11 12.63
CA ASN A 86 10.12 25.68 11.60
C ASN A 86 10.00 27.21 11.47
N LEU A 87 9.17 27.85 12.31
CA LEU A 87 9.05 29.31 12.32
C LEU A 87 10.36 29.99 12.75
N LYS A 88 10.62 31.17 12.19
CA LYS A 88 11.75 32.03 12.63
C LYS A 88 11.65 32.32 14.12
N GLU A 89 12.78 32.43 14.80
CA GLU A 89 12.85 32.62 16.27
C GLU A 89 11.96 33.76 16.78
N ALA A 90 11.93 34.89 16.08
CA ALA A 90 11.07 36.02 16.42
C ALA A 90 9.57 35.67 16.39
N SER A 91 9.14 34.81 15.47
CA SER A 91 7.76 34.35 15.34
C SER A 91 7.40 33.33 16.43
N ILE A 92 8.33 32.41 16.76
CA ILE A 92 8.18 31.48 17.88
C ILE A 92 8.06 32.27 19.19
N SER A 93 8.90 33.29 19.39
CA SER A 93 8.85 34.13 20.59
C SER A 93 7.51 34.88 20.70
N ARG A 94 7.01 35.45 19.59
CA ARG A 94 5.69 36.10 19.54
C ARG A 94 4.53 35.15 19.86
N PHE A 95 4.58 33.92 19.35
CA PHE A 95 3.63 32.86 19.71
C PHE A 95 3.76 32.50 21.20
N PHE A 96 4.98 32.30 21.71
CA PHE A 96 5.19 31.89 23.09
C PHE A 96 4.68 32.90 24.12
N ILE A 97 4.75 34.20 23.83
CA ILE A 97 4.35 35.28 24.75
C ILE A 97 2.96 35.89 24.44
N CYS A 98 2.22 35.36 23.46
CA CYS A 98 0.98 35.97 22.96
C CYS A 98 1.12 37.46 22.59
N ALA A 99 2.13 37.78 21.77
CA ALA A 99 2.42 39.17 21.39
C ALA A 99 1.30 39.79 20.54
N GLU A 100 0.95 41.03 20.84
CA GLU A 100 -0.05 41.82 20.11
C GLU A 100 0.61 42.81 19.16
N ASN A 101 -0.06 43.07 18.05
CA ASN A 101 0.28 44.14 17.14
C ASN A 101 -0.23 45.47 17.71
N PRO A 102 0.65 46.41 18.07
CA PRO A 102 0.26 47.67 18.70
C PRO A 102 -0.61 48.56 17.81
N ASN A 103 -0.59 48.35 16.49
CA ASN A 103 -1.37 49.13 15.54
C ASN A 103 -2.78 48.59 15.31
N THR A 104 -3.00 47.28 15.48
CA THR A 104 -4.28 46.63 15.18
C THR A 104 -4.97 46.03 16.40
N GLY A 105 -4.28 45.91 17.52
CA GLY A 105 -4.77 45.22 18.72
C GLY A 105 -4.96 43.71 18.54
N LYS A 106 -4.54 43.13 17.40
CA LYS A 106 -4.66 41.69 17.13
C LYS A 106 -3.38 40.94 17.48
N LEU A 107 -3.50 39.66 17.82
CA LEU A 107 -2.35 38.80 18.09
C LEU A 107 -1.54 38.54 16.80
N TYR A 108 -0.21 38.64 16.88
CA TYR A 108 0.67 38.33 15.75
C TYR A 108 0.55 36.88 15.28
N SER A 109 0.20 35.98 16.20
CA SER A 109 0.16 34.54 15.97
C SER A 109 -1.24 33.95 15.99
N GLU A 110 -2.27 34.76 15.71
CA GLU A 110 -3.68 34.35 15.69
C GLU A 110 -3.92 33.09 14.85
N ARG A 111 -3.35 33.03 13.63
CA ARG A 111 -3.46 31.87 12.74
C ARG A 111 -2.82 30.60 13.31
N GLN A 112 -1.72 30.74 14.06
CA GLN A 112 -1.02 29.61 14.65
C GLN A 112 -1.83 28.98 15.78
N TYR A 113 -2.43 29.80 16.66
CA TYR A 113 -3.31 29.31 17.71
C TYR A 113 -4.56 28.63 17.14
N GLU A 114 -5.15 29.20 16.08
CA GLU A 114 -6.28 28.59 15.40
C GLU A 114 -5.91 27.28 14.70
N ALA A 115 -4.71 27.20 14.10
CA ALA A 115 -4.22 25.96 13.51
C ALA A 115 -4.09 24.86 14.58
N VAL A 116 -3.47 25.16 15.73
CA VAL A 116 -3.37 24.21 16.84
C VAL A 116 -4.75 23.81 17.35
N GLY A 117 -5.67 24.76 17.50
CA GLY A 117 -7.05 24.49 17.91
C GLY A 117 -7.79 23.57 16.92
N ASN A 118 -7.67 23.84 15.61
CA ASN A 118 -8.30 23.03 14.57
C ASN A 118 -7.69 21.62 14.49
N ASN A 119 -6.37 21.49 14.53
CA ASN A 119 -5.69 20.19 14.54
C ASN A 119 -6.12 19.33 15.73
N LEU A 120 -6.23 19.97 16.91
CA LEU A 120 -6.65 19.31 18.14
C LEU A 120 -8.08 18.74 17.98
N ILE A 121 -8.99 19.47 17.32
CA ILE A 121 -10.33 18.97 17.02
C ILE A 121 -10.36 17.95 15.87
N ASP A 122 -9.55 18.12 14.83
CA ASP A 122 -9.47 17.20 13.70
C ASP A 122 -8.93 15.83 14.12
N LEU A 123 -7.91 15.80 14.96
CA LEU A 123 -7.36 14.57 15.52
C LEU A 123 -8.34 13.92 16.49
N ALA A 124 -9.01 14.70 17.35
CA ALA A 124 -10.11 14.20 18.17
C ALA A 124 -11.24 13.61 17.31
N ARG A 125 -11.56 14.21 16.16
CA ARG A 125 -12.58 13.71 15.22
C ARG A 125 -12.18 12.37 14.58
N LYS A 126 -10.94 12.24 14.12
CA LYS A 126 -10.40 10.98 13.57
C LYS A 126 -10.48 9.85 14.61
N ALA A 127 -10.23 10.18 15.87
CA ALA A 127 -10.37 9.28 17.02
C ALA A 127 -11.83 9.12 17.52
N GLY A 128 -12.83 9.58 16.77
CA GLY A 128 -14.24 9.50 17.17
C GLY A 128 -14.55 10.17 18.51
N PHE A 129 -13.78 11.17 18.91
CA PHE A 129 -13.85 11.88 20.20
C PHE A 129 -13.68 10.98 21.43
N ARG A 130 -13.06 9.81 21.30
CA ARG A 130 -12.79 8.90 22.43
C ARG A 130 -11.68 9.47 23.30
N THR A 131 -11.98 9.71 24.57
CA THR A 131 -11.08 10.32 25.56
C THR A 131 -9.77 9.56 25.78
N GLY A 132 -9.78 8.23 25.67
CA GLY A 132 -8.58 7.39 25.76
C GLY A 132 -7.65 7.46 24.54
N GLU A 133 -8.16 7.90 23.39
CA GLU A 133 -7.40 8.07 22.15
C GLU A 133 -6.88 9.52 22.01
N PHE A 134 -7.33 10.44 22.86
CA PHE A 134 -6.84 11.82 22.93
C PHE A 134 -5.59 11.89 23.82
N THR A 135 -4.42 11.61 23.22
CA THR A 135 -3.15 11.45 23.94
C THR A 135 -2.45 12.77 24.31
N LEU A 136 -2.90 13.93 23.80
CA LEU A 136 -2.19 15.21 23.99
C LEU A 136 -2.08 15.63 25.46
N LEU A 137 -3.17 15.57 26.24
CA LEU A 137 -3.15 15.93 27.65
C LEU A 137 -2.27 14.97 28.48
N PRO A 138 -2.40 13.63 28.35
CA PRO A 138 -1.45 12.69 28.93
C PRO A 138 0.01 12.93 28.52
N HIS A 139 0.26 13.26 27.25
CA HIS A 139 1.59 13.57 26.72
C HIS A 139 2.19 14.81 27.39
N ILE A 140 1.46 15.93 27.38
CA ILE A 140 1.90 17.18 28.03
C ILE A 140 2.17 16.94 29.51
N ARG A 141 1.29 16.19 30.20
CA ARG A 141 1.48 15.83 31.61
C ARG A 141 2.78 15.05 31.82
N GLY A 142 3.06 14.04 31.00
CA GLY A 142 4.30 13.25 31.09
C GLY A 142 5.54 14.11 30.83
N GLN A 143 5.49 14.99 29.83
CA GLN A 143 6.57 15.93 29.54
C GLN A 143 6.81 16.93 30.67
N LEU A 144 5.74 17.41 31.33
CA LEU A 144 5.85 18.28 32.49
C LEU A 144 6.40 17.56 33.72
N GLN A 145 6.07 16.28 33.94
CA GLN A 145 6.66 15.48 35.01
C GLN A 145 8.18 15.41 34.87
N ILE A 146 8.68 15.21 33.64
CA ILE A 146 10.12 15.23 33.34
C ILE A 146 10.71 16.62 33.58
N MET A 147 10.12 17.65 32.97
CA MET A 147 10.66 19.02 33.00
C MET A 147 10.67 19.64 34.42
N LEU A 148 9.80 19.17 35.31
CA LEU A 148 9.64 19.68 36.67
C LEU A 148 10.19 18.70 37.74
N ALA A 149 10.84 17.61 37.34
CA ALA A 149 11.33 16.58 38.27
C ALA A 149 12.33 17.12 39.31
N GLU A 150 13.14 18.13 38.93
CA GLU A 150 14.19 18.71 39.79
C GLU A 150 13.71 19.90 40.64
N LEU A 151 12.40 20.17 40.71
CA LEU A 151 11.86 21.20 41.59
C LEU A 151 11.77 20.68 43.03
N THR A 152 12.25 21.49 43.98
CA THR A 152 12.09 21.22 45.41
C THR A 152 10.62 21.31 45.83
N GLU A 153 10.26 20.72 46.97
CA GLU A 153 8.89 20.79 47.50
C GLU A 153 8.41 22.23 47.73
N ASN A 154 9.30 23.12 48.19
CA ASN A 154 8.97 24.53 48.38
C ASN A 154 8.69 25.23 47.03
N GLU A 155 9.48 24.94 45.98
CA GLU A 155 9.26 25.48 44.64
C GLU A 155 7.97 24.95 44.00
N ARG A 156 7.66 23.67 44.21
CA ARG A 156 6.38 23.08 43.76
C ARG A 156 5.18 23.71 44.48
N ARG A 157 5.31 24.00 45.78
CA ARG A 157 4.28 24.70 46.56
C ARG A 157 4.07 26.13 46.06
N ASP A 158 5.14 26.86 45.79
CA ASP A 158 5.08 28.22 45.24
C ASP A 158 4.42 28.23 43.85
N PHE A 159 4.78 27.28 42.97
CA PHE A 159 4.16 27.18 41.64
C PHE A 159 2.67 26.84 41.72
N SER A 160 2.28 25.94 42.61
CA SER A 160 0.85 25.66 42.86
C SER A 160 0.11 26.91 43.36
N GLY A 161 0.73 27.71 44.24
CA GLY A 161 0.18 28.99 44.68
C GLY A 161 -0.02 30.01 43.54
N ASP A 162 0.95 30.10 42.62
CA ASP A 162 0.84 30.94 41.42
C ASP A 162 -0.30 30.48 40.49
N VAL A 163 -0.45 29.17 40.29
CA VAL A 163 -1.55 28.58 39.49
C VAL A 163 -2.91 28.89 40.09
N MET A 164 -3.06 28.75 41.41
CA MET A 164 -4.31 29.09 42.10
C MET A 164 -4.66 30.58 41.94
N THR A 165 -3.65 31.45 42.04
CA THR A 165 -3.81 32.90 41.82
C THR A 165 -4.24 33.19 40.38
N LEU A 166 -3.67 32.50 39.38
CA LEU A 166 -4.07 32.63 37.98
C LEU A 166 -5.55 32.24 37.78
N LEU A 167 -5.96 31.10 38.32
CA LEU A 167 -7.34 30.60 38.19
C LEU A 167 -8.36 31.51 38.87
N GLU A 168 -8.01 32.14 40.00
CA GLU A 168 -8.85 33.18 40.62
C GLU A 168 -8.98 34.44 39.76
N ARG A 169 -7.90 34.85 39.07
CA ARG A 169 -7.95 35.96 38.12
C ARG A 169 -8.82 35.63 36.91
N LEU A 170 -8.72 34.41 36.37
CA LEU A 170 -9.57 33.93 35.27
C LEU A 170 -11.06 33.96 35.66
N LYS A 171 -11.40 33.54 36.88
CA LYS A 171 -12.77 33.57 37.41
C LYS A 171 -13.36 34.99 37.43
N LYS A 172 -12.55 36.00 37.75
CA LYS A 172 -12.95 37.42 37.74
C LYS A 172 -13.13 37.99 36.32
N LYS A 173 -12.68 37.27 35.29
CA LYS A 173 -12.79 37.63 33.88
C LYS A 173 -13.97 36.96 33.16
N SER A 174 -14.99 36.53 33.89
CA SER A 174 -16.19 35.86 33.35
C SER A 174 -16.97 36.66 32.29
N LYS A 175 -16.84 37.98 32.25
CA LYS A 175 -17.43 38.82 31.19
C LYS A 175 -16.64 38.79 29.88
N GLU A 176 -15.33 38.58 29.94
CA GLU A 176 -14.42 38.55 28.77
C GLU A 176 -14.24 37.10 28.27
N TYR A 177 -14.23 36.12 29.17
CA TYR A 177 -14.00 34.70 28.88
C TYR A 177 -15.00 33.82 29.65
N PRO A 178 -16.29 33.82 29.30
CA PRO A 178 -17.35 33.16 30.06
C PRO A 178 -17.12 31.63 30.19
N ASP A 179 -16.75 30.98 29.09
CA ASP A 179 -16.56 29.52 29.06
C ASP A 179 -15.39 29.06 29.94
N LEU A 180 -14.24 29.73 29.84
CA LEU A 180 -13.06 29.42 30.67
C LEU A 180 -13.30 29.75 32.15
N ALA A 181 -13.95 30.88 32.44
CA ALA A 181 -14.22 31.30 33.81
C ALA A 181 -15.17 30.34 34.53
N SER A 182 -16.15 29.77 33.83
CA SER A 182 -17.09 28.78 34.39
C SER A 182 -16.42 27.48 34.84
N HIS A 183 -15.29 27.10 34.23
CA HIS A 183 -14.54 25.87 34.54
C HIS A 183 -13.35 26.10 35.48
N SER A 184 -13.07 27.35 35.87
CA SER A 184 -11.95 27.72 36.73
C SER A 184 -11.90 26.95 38.05
N GLU A 185 -13.06 26.66 38.66
CA GLU A 185 -13.16 25.90 39.91
C GLU A 185 -12.93 24.40 39.73
N GLY A 186 -13.27 23.85 38.56
CA GLY A 186 -12.95 22.46 38.19
C GLY A 186 -11.46 22.26 38.01
N LEU A 187 -10.79 23.20 37.34
CA LEU A 187 -9.34 23.18 37.14
C LEU A 187 -8.57 23.25 38.47
N LYS A 188 -9.06 23.98 39.47
CA LYS A 188 -8.45 24.00 40.83
C LYS A 188 -8.50 22.65 41.54
N LYS A 189 -9.50 21.83 41.24
CA LYS A 189 -9.77 20.54 41.91
C LYS A 189 -9.04 19.36 41.27
N LEU A 190 -8.30 19.58 40.19
CA LEU A 190 -7.46 18.56 39.56
C LEU A 190 -6.34 18.12 40.52
N GLY A 191 -5.95 16.84 40.43
CA GLY A 191 -5.25 16.14 41.51
C GLY A 191 -3.77 16.49 41.67
N THR A 192 -3.06 16.78 40.57
CA THR A 192 -1.63 17.12 40.60
C THR A 192 -1.33 18.47 39.94
N LEU A 193 -0.22 19.09 40.32
CA LEU A 193 0.26 20.33 39.70
C LEU A 193 0.49 20.16 38.19
N GLU A 194 1.08 19.03 37.78
CA GLU A 194 1.33 18.71 36.37
C GLU A 194 0.03 18.54 35.57
N GLU A 195 -1.01 18.01 36.19
CA GLU A 195 -2.33 17.90 35.58
C GLU A 195 -2.96 19.29 35.38
N GLN A 196 -2.93 20.13 36.41
CA GLN A 196 -3.40 21.53 36.32
C GLN A 196 -2.64 22.31 35.23
N LEU A 197 -1.32 22.15 35.18
CA LEU A 197 -0.46 22.79 34.18
C LEU A 197 -0.71 22.26 32.78
N ALA A 198 -1.01 20.96 32.59
CA ALA A 198 -1.30 20.41 31.28
C ALA A 198 -2.51 21.09 30.61
N TYR A 199 -3.61 21.27 31.37
CA TYR A 199 -4.79 21.98 30.87
C TYR A 199 -4.48 23.46 30.59
N LEU A 200 -3.76 24.15 31.48
CA LEU A 200 -3.38 25.54 31.27
C LEU A 200 -2.46 25.72 30.06
N THR A 201 -1.60 24.76 29.79
CA THR A 201 -0.72 24.74 28.61
C THR A 201 -1.49 24.58 27.32
N VAL A 202 -2.49 23.69 27.27
CA VAL A 202 -3.35 23.58 26.08
C VAL A 202 -4.18 24.86 25.86
N ILE A 203 -4.68 25.46 26.95
CA ILE A 203 -5.39 26.76 26.89
C ILE A 203 -4.44 27.85 26.33
N ALA A 204 -3.18 27.88 26.77
CA ALA A 204 -2.19 28.82 26.26
C ALA A 204 -1.85 28.58 24.77
N LEU A 205 -1.75 27.32 24.35
CA LEU A 205 -1.48 26.91 22.98
C LEU A 205 -2.63 27.18 22.00
N THR A 206 -3.82 27.47 22.52
CA THR A 206 -5.03 27.75 21.75
C THR A 206 -5.61 29.13 22.07
N TRP A 207 -4.80 30.05 22.62
CA TRP A 207 -5.29 31.27 23.28
C TRP A 207 -6.27 32.11 22.45
N SER A 208 -6.03 32.31 21.15
CA SER A 208 -6.94 33.12 20.31
C SER A 208 -8.31 32.46 20.09
N CYS A 209 -8.39 31.13 20.21
CA CYS A 209 -9.63 30.38 20.02
C CYS A 209 -10.65 30.76 21.09
N TRP A 210 -10.22 31.13 22.29
CA TRP A 210 -11.09 31.47 23.43
C TRP A 210 -11.65 32.89 23.37
N SER A 211 -11.40 33.63 22.29
CA SER A 211 -11.94 34.96 22.08
C SER A 211 -13.37 34.92 21.51
N TRP A 212 -14.16 35.94 21.84
CA TRP A 212 -15.51 36.26 21.34
C TRP A 212 -15.78 36.14 19.82
N ASN A 213 -14.78 35.92 18.96
CA ASN A 213 -14.95 35.86 17.51
C ASN A 213 -15.06 34.44 16.90
N ASN A 214 -14.84 33.35 17.66
CA ASN A 214 -14.86 31.98 17.11
C ASN A 214 -15.73 31.01 17.94
N ASP A 215 -17.01 31.34 18.09
CA ASP A 215 -17.99 30.63 18.93
C ASP A 215 -18.04 29.10 18.71
N ALA A 216 -17.85 28.64 17.47
CA ALA A 216 -17.85 27.21 17.16
C ALA A 216 -16.61 26.49 17.72
N LEU A 217 -15.40 26.97 17.40
CA LEU A 217 -14.16 26.34 17.86
C LEU A 217 -14.01 26.43 19.38
N THR A 218 -14.44 27.53 20.00
CA THR A 218 -14.48 27.67 21.47
C THR A 218 -15.32 26.57 22.09
N LYS A 219 -16.54 26.36 21.60
CA LYS A 219 -17.45 25.33 22.15
C LYS A 219 -16.88 23.93 22.02
N ASP A 220 -16.22 23.63 20.91
CA ASP A 220 -15.57 22.33 20.70
C ASP A 220 -14.39 22.12 21.67
N LEU A 221 -13.59 23.17 21.90
CA LEU A 221 -12.48 23.13 22.86
C LEU A 221 -12.99 23.01 24.31
N VAL A 222 -14.07 23.70 24.68
CA VAL A 222 -14.74 23.54 25.98
C VAL A 222 -15.20 22.11 26.17
N PHE A 223 -15.85 21.54 25.16
CA PHE A 223 -16.32 20.17 25.22
C PHE A 223 -15.17 19.18 25.43
N LEU A 224 -14.14 19.29 24.60
CA LEU A 224 -13.01 18.37 24.60
C LEU A 224 -12.11 18.50 25.84
N LEU A 225 -11.90 19.72 26.35
CA LEU A 225 -10.94 20.00 27.42
C LEU A 225 -11.59 20.20 28.79
N LEU A 226 -12.80 20.73 28.89
CA LEU A 226 -13.31 21.29 30.15
C LEU A 226 -14.61 20.66 30.65
N THR A 227 -15.28 19.81 29.86
CA THR A 227 -16.49 19.12 30.30
C THR A 227 -16.16 18.07 31.38
N PRO A 228 -16.81 18.11 32.57
CA PRO A 228 -16.44 17.26 33.69
C PRO A 228 -16.68 15.78 33.37
N LYS A 229 -15.59 15.00 33.46
CA LYS A 229 -15.58 13.55 33.26
C LYS A 229 -15.95 12.85 34.57
N LYS A 230 -17.14 12.26 34.65
CA LYS A 230 -17.47 11.28 35.70
C LYS A 230 -17.18 9.89 35.15
N GLU A 231 -16.35 9.13 35.86
CA GLU A 231 -16.01 7.73 35.56
C GLU A 231 -17.30 6.92 35.29
N GLY A 232 -17.36 6.23 34.15
CA GLY A 232 -18.45 5.32 33.77
C GLY A 232 -19.57 5.90 32.91
N THR A 233 -19.62 7.21 32.64
CA THR A 233 -20.67 7.84 31.80
C THR A 233 -20.15 8.55 30.53
N GLU A 234 -18.85 8.44 30.24
CA GLU A 234 -18.19 9.19 29.16
C GLU A 234 -18.76 8.91 27.77
N ILE A 235 -19.01 7.63 27.44
CA ILE A 235 -19.51 7.24 26.12
C ILE A 235 -20.91 7.81 25.87
N GLN A 236 -21.80 7.72 26.85
CA GLN A 236 -23.18 8.22 26.74
C GLN A 236 -23.25 9.75 26.63
N ALA A 237 -22.38 10.49 27.34
CA ALA A 237 -22.33 11.94 27.22
C ALA A 237 -21.74 12.39 25.87
N ILE A 238 -20.74 11.68 25.36
CA ILE A 238 -20.15 11.92 24.03
C ILE A 238 -21.16 11.59 22.93
N GLU A 239 -21.88 10.49 23.04
CA GLU A 239 -22.93 10.10 22.09
C GLU A 239 -24.11 11.07 22.12
N ALA A 240 -24.60 11.46 23.30
CA ALA A 240 -25.69 12.45 23.41
C ALA A 240 -25.29 13.84 22.87
N TRP A 241 -24.04 14.27 23.09
CA TRP A 241 -23.52 15.51 22.50
C TRP A 241 -23.40 15.39 20.98
N LYS A 242 -22.87 14.26 20.47
CA LYS A 242 -22.80 13.99 19.02
C LYS A 242 -24.18 13.98 18.39
N GLU A 243 -25.16 13.30 18.99
CA GLU A 243 -26.54 13.25 18.51
C GLU A 243 -27.17 14.65 18.48
N LYS A 244 -27.00 15.43 19.54
CA LYS A 244 -27.50 16.81 19.58
C LYS A 244 -26.83 17.69 18.52
N ARG A 245 -25.51 17.58 18.37
CA ARG A 245 -24.76 18.40 17.41
C ARG A 245 -25.02 17.98 15.97
N LEU A 246 -25.15 16.69 15.71
CA LEU A 246 -25.60 16.12 14.45
C LEU A 246 -27.00 16.64 14.11
N ALA A 247 -27.93 16.66 15.07
CA ALA A 247 -29.27 17.21 14.85
C ALA A 247 -29.24 18.72 14.54
N GLU A 248 -28.42 19.51 15.25
CA GLU A 248 -28.25 20.95 15.00
C GLU A 248 -27.59 21.25 13.64
N ASP A 249 -26.52 20.54 13.28
CA ASP A 249 -25.83 20.69 11.99
C ASP A 249 -26.70 20.16 10.83
N ASN A 250 -27.51 19.12 11.05
CA ASN A 250 -28.49 18.63 10.09
C ASN A 250 -29.60 19.66 9.84
N ASP A 251 -30.20 20.21 10.90
CA ASP A 251 -31.24 21.25 10.77
C ASP A 251 -30.68 22.52 10.11
N ARG A 252 -29.46 22.93 10.51
CA ARG A 252 -28.81 24.11 9.92
C ARG A 252 -28.39 23.89 8.47
N SER A 253 -27.85 22.72 8.13
CA SER A 253 -27.48 22.39 6.76
C SER A 253 -28.72 22.27 5.86
N ALA A 254 -29.84 21.75 6.38
CA ALA A 254 -31.11 21.72 5.66
C ALA A 254 -31.64 23.13 5.37
N LYS A 255 -31.64 24.04 6.36
CA LYS A 255 -32.04 25.45 6.18
C LYS A 255 -31.14 26.19 5.19
N LEU A 256 -29.82 26.01 5.31
CA LEU A 256 -28.87 26.61 4.37
C LEU A 256 -29.01 26.02 2.96
N LEU A 257 -29.34 24.73 2.83
CA LEU A 257 -29.58 24.11 1.52
C LEU A 257 -30.86 24.65 0.88
N GLU A 258 -31.91 24.87 1.66
CA GLU A 258 -33.14 25.52 1.19
C GLU A 258 -32.86 26.96 0.73
N GLN A 259 -32.11 27.73 1.52
CA GLN A 259 -31.64 29.07 1.13
C GLN A 259 -30.78 29.02 -0.14
N CYS A 260 -29.90 28.04 -0.27
CA CYS A 260 -29.06 27.85 -1.45
C CYS A 260 -29.93 27.57 -2.68
N ARG A 261 -30.92 26.67 -2.58
CA ARG A 261 -31.87 26.36 -3.66
C ARG A 261 -32.75 27.56 -4.03
N ASP A 262 -33.21 28.33 -3.05
CA ASP A 262 -34.04 29.52 -3.27
C ASP A 262 -33.26 30.64 -3.94
N ALA A 263 -32.06 30.95 -3.44
CA ALA A 263 -31.17 31.94 -4.03
C ALA A 263 -30.80 31.54 -5.46
N PHE A 264 -30.49 30.25 -5.70
CA PHE A 264 -30.22 29.74 -7.05
C PHE A 264 -31.43 29.88 -7.99
N ARG A 265 -32.65 29.58 -7.53
CA ARG A 265 -33.90 29.78 -8.30
C ARG A 265 -34.15 31.25 -8.63
N GLN A 266 -33.81 32.16 -7.72
CA GLN A 266 -33.92 33.61 -7.89
C GLN A 266 -32.76 34.21 -8.69
N LYS A 267 -31.78 33.39 -9.11
CA LYS A 267 -30.54 33.81 -9.78
C LYS A 267 -29.64 34.71 -8.95
N ASP A 268 -29.77 34.65 -7.62
CA ASP A 268 -28.85 35.28 -6.68
C ASP A 268 -27.70 34.32 -6.36
N PHE A 269 -26.70 34.30 -7.24
CA PHE A 269 -25.58 33.37 -7.16
C PHE A 269 -24.57 33.72 -6.08
N PHE A 270 -24.59 34.95 -5.55
CA PHE A 270 -23.71 35.36 -4.46
C PHE A 270 -24.20 34.77 -3.15
N THR A 271 -25.48 34.98 -2.82
CA THR A 271 -26.09 34.38 -1.63
C THR A 271 -26.18 32.87 -1.74
N CYS A 272 -26.38 32.31 -2.94
CA CYS A 272 -26.28 30.87 -3.16
C CYS A 272 -24.87 30.32 -2.86
N GLY A 273 -23.82 31.01 -3.29
CA GLY A 273 -22.43 30.65 -3.01
C GLY A 273 -22.09 30.73 -1.52
N GLU A 274 -22.48 31.80 -0.84
CA GLU A 274 -22.28 31.96 0.61
C GLU A 274 -23.03 30.89 1.42
N ALA A 275 -24.27 30.57 1.04
CA ALA A 275 -25.04 29.51 1.69
C ALA A 275 -24.39 28.14 1.48
N ALA A 276 -23.91 27.84 0.26
CA ALA A 276 -23.19 26.60 -0.05
C ALA A 276 -21.89 26.49 0.75
N GLU A 277 -21.10 27.55 0.87
CA GLU A 277 -19.92 27.57 1.73
C GLU A 277 -20.27 27.40 3.21
N GLY A 278 -21.38 28.00 3.65
CA GLY A 278 -21.94 27.82 4.97
C GLY A 278 -22.25 26.35 5.28
N ILE A 279 -22.79 25.59 4.31
CA ILE A 279 -23.02 24.14 4.44
C ILE A 279 -21.70 23.38 4.54
N LEU A 280 -20.74 23.71 3.69
CA LEU A 280 -19.43 23.03 3.67
C LEU A 280 -18.61 23.28 4.96
N ALA A 281 -18.88 24.39 5.66
CA ALA A 281 -18.29 24.71 6.95
C ALA A 281 -18.94 23.95 8.13
N LEU A 282 -20.12 23.34 7.95
CA LEU A 282 -20.74 22.49 8.97
C LEU A 282 -20.05 21.13 9.00
N ARG A 283 -19.76 20.66 10.22
CA ARG A 283 -18.91 19.48 10.42
C ARG A 283 -19.67 18.18 10.22
N PHE A 284 -20.96 18.17 10.50
CA PHE A 284 -21.82 16.98 10.41
C PHE A 284 -22.94 17.10 9.37
N ALA A 285 -22.81 17.99 8.38
CA ALA A 285 -23.79 18.07 7.30
C ALA A 285 -23.88 16.72 6.56
N PRO A 286 -25.09 16.23 6.22
CA PRO A 286 -25.25 14.97 5.50
C PRO A 286 -24.52 14.98 4.16
N ASP A 287 -23.94 13.86 3.76
CA ASP A 287 -23.11 13.78 2.55
C ASP A 287 -23.86 14.23 1.30
N LEU A 288 -25.14 13.86 1.15
CA LEU A 288 -25.95 14.32 0.02
C LEU A 288 -26.13 15.85 -0.01
N VAL A 289 -26.29 16.47 1.17
CA VAL A 289 -26.42 17.93 1.33
C VAL A 289 -25.10 18.62 1.00
N ARG A 290 -23.96 18.02 1.38
CA ARG A 290 -22.62 18.49 1.00
C ARG A 290 -22.35 18.32 -0.48
N GLY A 291 -22.77 17.20 -1.07
CA GLY A 291 -22.66 16.93 -2.49
C GLY A 291 -23.42 17.97 -3.32
N GLU A 292 -24.64 18.30 -2.91
CA GLU A 292 -25.41 19.37 -3.53
C GLU A 292 -24.78 20.75 -3.30
N ALA A 293 -24.26 21.05 -2.11
CA ALA A 293 -23.56 22.31 -1.84
C ALA A 293 -22.32 22.48 -2.74
N TYR A 294 -21.51 21.42 -2.91
CA TYR A 294 -20.37 21.44 -3.83
C TYR A 294 -20.80 21.66 -5.28
N TYR A 295 -21.92 21.06 -5.71
CA TYR A 295 -22.50 21.27 -7.03
C TYR A 295 -22.92 22.74 -7.22
N MET A 296 -23.70 23.27 -6.29
CA MET A 296 -24.22 24.64 -6.35
C MET A 296 -23.08 25.66 -6.32
N LEU A 297 -22.07 25.42 -5.49
CA LEU A 297 -20.86 26.24 -5.43
C LEU A 297 -20.08 26.22 -6.74
N SER A 298 -19.91 25.03 -7.36
CA SER A 298 -19.27 24.91 -8.68
C SER A 298 -20.01 25.72 -9.74
N VAL A 299 -21.35 25.65 -9.76
CA VAL A 299 -22.16 26.38 -10.74
C VAL A 299 -22.09 27.90 -10.52
N CYS A 300 -22.16 28.36 -9.26
CA CYS A 300 -22.05 29.79 -8.93
C CYS A 300 -20.65 30.34 -9.30
N TYR A 301 -19.60 29.55 -9.07
CA TYR A 301 -18.22 29.91 -9.38
C TYR A 301 -17.94 29.92 -10.90
N ALA A 302 -18.39 28.89 -11.62
CA ALA A 302 -18.11 28.71 -13.05
C ALA A 302 -18.98 29.55 -13.98
N GLY A 303 -20.20 29.90 -13.57
CA GLY A 303 -21.20 30.55 -14.42
C GLY A 303 -21.48 32.01 -14.07
N HIS A 304 -21.24 32.44 -12.82
CA HIS A 304 -21.86 33.65 -12.29
C HIS A 304 -20.94 34.52 -11.41
N GLY A 305 -19.62 34.28 -11.43
CA GLY A 305 -18.62 35.23 -10.93
C GLY A 305 -18.47 35.35 -9.41
N TYR A 306 -19.04 34.42 -8.64
CA TYR A 306 -18.76 34.31 -7.20
C TYR A 306 -17.26 34.00 -6.99
N LYS A 307 -16.52 34.86 -6.27
CA LYS A 307 -15.08 34.68 -5.99
C LYS A 307 -14.87 34.56 -4.49
N ARG A 308 -14.52 33.35 -4.04
CA ARG A 308 -14.19 33.07 -2.64
C ARG A 308 -12.87 33.71 -2.22
N SER A 309 -12.80 34.15 -0.96
CA SER A 309 -11.52 34.31 -0.26
C SER A 309 -11.00 32.96 0.25
N GLY A 310 -10.14 32.28 -0.53
CA GLY A 310 -9.19 31.32 0.04
C GLY A 310 -9.37 29.80 -0.19
N THR A 311 -10.12 29.32 -1.20
CA THR A 311 -9.94 27.90 -1.63
C THR A 311 -9.39 27.78 -3.05
N LEU A 312 -8.39 26.90 -3.17
CA LEU A 312 -7.62 26.54 -4.37
C LEU A 312 -8.36 25.63 -5.37
N LEU A 313 -9.62 25.27 -5.13
CA LEU A 313 -10.33 24.27 -5.94
C LEU A 313 -11.03 24.92 -7.14
N SER A 314 -10.71 24.43 -8.33
CA SER A 314 -11.37 24.76 -9.58
C SER A 314 -12.83 24.29 -9.60
N PRO A 315 -13.70 24.91 -10.42
CA PRO A 315 -15.09 24.47 -10.51
C PRO A 315 -15.25 23.02 -10.99
N LYS A 316 -14.30 22.48 -11.77
CA LYS A 316 -14.28 21.05 -12.12
C LYS A 316 -14.06 20.17 -10.89
N GLU A 317 -13.12 20.54 -10.01
CA GLU A 317 -12.83 19.79 -8.77
C GLU A 317 -13.97 19.88 -7.76
N LEU A 318 -14.66 21.02 -7.69
CA LEU A 318 -15.89 21.15 -6.90
C LEU A 318 -16.98 20.21 -7.43
N MET A 319 -17.12 20.08 -8.75
CA MET A 319 -18.09 19.18 -9.37
C MET A 319 -17.72 17.69 -9.15
N LEU A 320 -16.43 17.35 -9.15
CA LEU A 320 -15.95 16.01 -8.79
C LEU A 320 -16.23 15.67 -7.32
N ARG A 321 -16.05 16.63 -6.41
CA ARG A 321 -16.42 16.44 -5.00
C ARG A 321 -17.93 16.26 -4.84
N ALA A 322 -18.74 17.05 -5.54
CA ALA A 322 -20.19 16.88 -5.57
C ALA A 322 -20.62 15.46 -5.98
N TYR A 323 -19.96 14.91 -7.01
CA TYR A 323 -20.19 13.54 -7.47
C TYR A 323 -19.75 12.50 -6.42
N LYS A 324 -18.57 12.65 -5.80
CA LYS A 324 -18.06 11.75 -4.75
C LYS A 324 -18.96 11.70 -3.52
N PHE A 325 -19.66 12.78 -3.21
CA PHE A 325 -20.66 12.86 -2.14
C PHE A 325 -22.08 12.41 -2.58
N GLY A 326 -22.20 11.73 -3.73
CA GLY A 326 -23.44 11.08 -4.17
C GLY A 326 -24.45 11.98 -4.89
N TYR A 327 -24.09 13.21 -5.28
CA TYR A 327 -25.04 14.11 -5.95
C TYR A 327 -25.12 13.83 -7.47
N ALA A 328 -26.15 13.10 -7.88
CA ALA A 328 -26.30 12.55 -9.24
C ALA A 328 -26.21 13.59 -10.38
N ARG A 329 -26.75 14.80 -10.19
CA ARG A 329 -26.70 15.87 -11.22
C ARG A 329 -25.28 16.36 -11.52
N ALA A 330 -24.35 16.19 -10.57
CA ALA A 330 -22.95 16.53 -10.82
C ALA A 330 -22.35 15.66 -11.94
N ARG A 331 -22.78 14.39 -12.04
CA ARG A 331 -22.35 13.47 -13.11
C ARG A 331 -22.73 13.99 -14.50
N GLU A 332 -23.95 14.49 -14.65
CA GLU A 332 -24.43 15.03 -15.94
C GLU A 332 -23.65 16.28 -16.35
N VAL A 333 -23.36 17.18 -15.40
CA VAL A 333 -22.57 18.38 -15.72
C VAL A 333 -21.10 18.04 -15.96
N LEU A 334 -20.55 17.08 -15.22
CA LEU A 334 -19.24 16.51 -15.50
C LEU A 334 -19.17 15.97 -16.94
N LEU A 335 -20.11 15.11 -17.34
CA LEU A 335 -20.20 14.52 -18.69
C LEU A 335 -20.31 15.61 -19.77
N ASN A 336 -21.29 16.51 -19.63
CA ASN A 336 -21.68 17.43 -20.69
C ASN A 336 -20.82 18.69 -20.80
N LYS A 337 -20.32 19.23 -19.66
CA LYS A 337 -19.59 20.51 -19.62
C LYS A 337 -18.08 20.33 -19.50
N TYR A 338 -17.64 19.32 -18.75
CA TYR A 338 -16.21 19.08 -18.49
C TYR A 338 -15.62 17.92 -19.29
N GLY A 339 -16.42 17.31 -20.17
CA GLY A 339 -16.00 16.14 -20.93
C GLY A 339 -15.60 14.99 -20.00
N PHE A 340 -16.37 14.74 -18.94
CA PHE A 340 -16.22 13.55 -18.10
C PHE A 340 -16.73 12.34 -18.86
N ASP A 341 -16.10 12.07 -20.00
CA ASP A 341 -15.89 10.72 -20.46
C ASP A 341 -15.12 9.99 -19.35
N ALA A 342 -15.43 8.72 -19.13
CA ALA A 342 -14.47 7.82 -18.53
C ALA A 342 -13.20 7.89 -19.41
N ALA A 343 -12.22 8.67 -18.96
CA ALA A 343 -10.99 9.09 -19.65
C ALA A 343 -11.18 10.06 -20.84
N PRO A 344 -10.37 11.14 -20.90
CA PRO A 344 -9.54 11.25 -22.11
C PRO A 344 -8.10 11.80 -21.92
N LEU A 345 -7.19 11.05 -22.59
CA LEU A 345 -6.14 11.46 -23.55
C LEU A 345 -4.86 12.17 -23.04
N LEU A 346 -3.75 11.41 -23.16
CA LEU A 346 -2.33 11.75 -23.04
C LEU A 346 -1.85 11.80 -21.57
N LEU A 347 -1.40 10.69 -20.99
CA LEU A 347 -0.01 10.25 -21.12
C LEU A 347 0.09 8.72 -21.09
N ARG A 348 0.60 8.19 -22.19
CA ARG A 348 1.11 6.82 -22.30
C ARG A 348 2.47 6.79 -21.61
N PRO A 349 2.80 5.80 -20.77
CA PRO A 349 4.13 5.22 -20.83
C PRO A 349 4.19 4.40 -22.13
N ARG A 350 5.15 4.72 -23.00
CA ARG A 350 5.41 3.94 -24.20
C ARG A 350 5.92 2.53 -23.81
N ALA A 351 5.02 1.59 -23.56
CA ALA A 351 5.00 0.51 -24.54
C ALA A 351 4.27 1.09 -25.75
N LYS A 352 4.64 0.78 -27.00
CA LYS A 352 3.72 1.03 -28.12
C LYS A 352 2.43 0.27 -27.81
N ALA A 353 1.51 0.92 -27.15
CA ALA A 353 0.28 0.32 -26.76
C ALA A 353 -0.55 0.19 -28.03
N LEU A 354 -0.91 -1.06 -28.32
CA LEU A 354 -1.86 -1.54 -29.32
C LEU A 354 -3.29 -0.99 -29.07
N HIS A 355 -3.43 0.25 -28.61
CA HIS A 355 -4.71 0.86 -28.28
C HIS A 355 -5.34 1.44 -29.55
N GLY A 356 -6.37 0.75 -30.04
CA GLY A 356 -7.33 1.28 -31.01
C GLY A 356 -7.17 0.80 -32.45
N THR A 357 -6.07 0.13 -32.82
CA THR A 357 -5.77 -0.27 -34.21
C THR A 357 -5.60 -1.76 -34.43
N ALA A 358 -5.59 -2.58 -33.37
CA ALA A 358 -5.32 -4.00 -33.47
C ALA A 358 -6.56 -4.79 -33.93
N ARG A 359 -6.38 -5.61 -34.96
CA ARG A 359 -7.35 -6.63 -35.38
C ARG A 359 -7.41 -7.74 -34.34
N VAL A 360 -8.60 -8.15 -33.95
CA VAL A 360 -8.82 -9.29 -33.05
C VAL A 360 -9.16 -10.52 -33.88
N VAL A 361 -8.44 -11.61 -33.67
CA VAL A 361 -8.74 -12.92 -34.26
C VAL A 361 -9.03 -13.89 -33.12
N SER A 362 -10.16 -14.56 -33.13
CA SER A 362 -10.50 -15.53 -32.08
C SER A 362 -10.81 -16.90 -32.66
N ASN A 363 -10.36 -17.95 -31.97
CA ASN A 363 -10.67 -19.33 -32.37
C ASN A 363 -12.09 -19.77 -31.98
N CYS A 364 -12.79 -19.00 -31.13
CA CYS A 364 -14.16 -19.27 -30.71
C CYS A 364 -14.86 -17.99 -30.19
N ILE A 365 -16.20 -17.96 -30.20
CA ILE A 365 -16.97 -16.88 -29.57
C ILE A 365 -17.71 -17.44 -28.36
N ASN A 366 -17.18 -17.20 -27.16
CA ASN A 366 -17.78 -17.60 -25.89
C ASN A 366 -17.79 -16.42 -24.90
N GLN A 367 -18.06 -16.70 -23.62
CA GLN A 367 -18.11 -15.66 -22.59
C GLN A 367 -16.78 -14.90 -22.45
N TYR A 368 -15.64 -15.58 -22.52
CA TYR A 368 -14.31 -14.98 -22.39
C TYR A 368 -14.02 -13.98 -23.51
N THR A 369 -14.27 -14.39 -24.76
CA THR A 369 -14.13 -13.49 -25.92
C THR A 369 -15.07 -12.29 -25.79
N LYS A 370 -16.32 -12.51 -25.34
CA LYS A 370 -17.28 -11.42 -25.13
C LYS A 370 -16.80 -10.42 -24.06
N THR A 371 -16.25 -10.89 -22.94
CA THR A 371 -15.73 -10.02 -21.87
C THR A 371 -14.58 -9.12 -22.37
N VAL A 372 -13.67 -9.67 -23.18
CA VAL A 372 -12.59 -8.88 -23.80
C VAL A 372 -13.16 -7.80 -24.72
N LEU A 373 -14.10 -8.17 -25.59
CA LEU A 373 -14.71 -7.23 -26.53
C LEU A 373 -15.55 -6.15 -25.83
N GLN A 374 -16.23 -6.51 -24.74
CA GLN A 374 -16.99 -5.57 -23.92
C GLN A 374 -16.13 -4.56 -23.20
N SER A 375 -14.85 -4.85 -22.97
CA SER A 375 -13.89 -3.93 -22.34
C SER A 375 -12.96 -3.23 -23.33
N ALA A 376 -13.09 -3.50 -24.63
CA ALA A 376 -12.30 -2.87 -25.67
C ALA A 376 -12.50 -1.34 -25.73
N PRO A 377 -11.50 -0.57 -26.18
CA PRO A 377 -11.60 0.89 -26.30
C PRO A 377 -12.82 1.37 -27.10
N ASP A 378 -13.42 2.49 -26.68
CA ASP A 378 -14.61 3.06 -27.32
C ASP A 378 -14.45 3.32 -28.81
N THR A 379 -13.24 3.67 -29.25
CA THR A 379 -12.93 3.85 -30.68
C THR A 379 -13.15 2.57 -31.46
N LEU A 380 -12.62 1.45 -30.97
CA LEU A 380 -12.82 0.11 -31.57
C LEU A 380 -14.29 -0.31 -31.53
N ARG A 381 -14.98 -0.08 -30.41
CA ARG A 381 -16.42 -0.42 -30.28
C ARG A 381 -17.29 0.38 -31.25
N LYS A 382 -17.10 1.71 -31.32
CA LYS A 382 -17.84 2.61 -32.21
C LYS A 382 -17.55 2.33 -33.69
N GLU A 383 -16.28 2.08 -34.05
CA GLU A 383 -15.91 1.74 -35.42
C GLU A 383 -16.45 0.38 -35.86
N ALA A 384 -16.47 -0.61 -34.95
CA ALA A 384 -17.11 -1.90 -35.21
C ALA A 384 -18.63 -1.77 -35.39
N ASP A 385 -19.30 -0.98 -34.56
CA ASP A 385 -20.74 -0.69 -34.66
C ASP A 385 -21.09 0.07 -35.94
N ASP A 386 -20.28 1.05 -36.33
CA ASP A 386 -20.48 1.84 -37.55
C ASP A 386 -20.24 1.02 -38.82
N ALA A 387 -19.26 0.09 -38.80
CA ALA A 387 -19.07 -0.89 -39.88
C ALA A 387 -20.29 -1.82 -40.00
N LEU A 388 -20.81 -2.31 -38.86
CA LEU A 388 -22.03 -3.13 -38.80
C LEU A 388 -23.25 -2.40 -39.40
N LYS A 389 -23.43 -1.11 -39.07
CA LYS A 389 -24.52 -0.27 -39.59
C LYS A 389 -24.39 0.01 -41.09
N LYS A 390 -23.17 0.13 -41.61
CA LYS A 390 -22.89 0.38 -43.04
C LYS A 390 -22.95 -0.87 -43.91
N LYS A 391 -23.19 -2.06 -43.35
CA LYS A 391 -23.02 -3.37 -44.01
C LYS A 391 -21.63 -3.55 -44.64
N GLU A 392 -20.64 -2.83 -44.15
CA GLU A 392 -19.23 -3.14 -44.41
C GLU A 392 -18.86 -4.31 -43.48
N ALA A 393 -17.95 -5.19 -43.91
CA ALA A 393 -17.66 -6.41 -43.17
C ALA A 393 -17.16 -6.07 -41.75
N ALA A 394 -18.02 -6.24 -40.74
CA ALA A 394 -17.67 -6.19 -39.33
C ALA A 394 -16.49 -7.15 -38.97
N GLU A 395 -16.26 -8.13 -39.84
CA GLU A 395 -15.09 -9.04 -39.86
C GLU A 395 -13.73 -8.32 -39.93
N LYS A 396 -13.69 -7.02 -40.25
CA LYS A 396 -12.44 -6.24 -40.34
C LYS A 396 -11.72 -6.08 -38.99
N TRP A 397 -12.46 -6.12 -37.87
CA TRP A 397 -11.92 -5.82 -36.54
C TRP A 397 -11.99 -7.00 -35.58
N VAL A 398 -13.01 -7.86 -35.69
CA VAL A 398 -13.12 -9.12 -34.95
C VAL A 398 -13.40 -10.24 -35.94
N TYR A 399 -12.42 -11.09 -36.16
CA TYR A 399 -12.51 -12.24 -37.06
C TYR A 399 -12.58 -13.54 -36.25
N CYS A 400 -13.72 -14.22 -36.30
CA CYS A 400 -13.84 -15.57 -35.78
C CYS A 400 -13.22 -16.53 -36.79
N ALA A 401 -12.12 -17.17 -36.41
CA ALA A 401 -11.35 -18.10 -37.23
C ALA A 401 -11.46 -19.53 -36.66
N PRO A 402 -12.62 -20.20 -36.79
CA PRO A 402 -12.76 -21.55 -36.28
C PRO A 402 -11.92 -22.53 -37.11
N GLY A 403 -10.92 -23.12 -36.46
CA GLY A 403 -10.11 -24.20 -37.01
C GLY A 403 -8.87 -23.74 -37.81
N LYS A 404 -8.02 -24.74 -38.08
CA LYS A 404 -6.65 -24.56 -38.59
C LYS A 404 -6.52 -23.63 -39.79
N LYS A 405 -7.29 -23.87 -40.87
CA LYS A 405 -7.12 -23.11 -42.13
C LYS A 405 -7.44 -21.63 -41.93
N ALA A 406 -8.55 -21.31 -41.27
CA ALA A 406 -8.97 -19.94 -41.02
C ALA A 406 -7.94 -19.18 -40.16
N LEU A 407 -7.37 -19.84 -39.14
CA LEU A 407 -6.30 -19.26 -38.32
C LEU A 407 -5.03 -19.00 -39.14
N GLN A 408 -4.60 -19.97 -39.94
CA GLN A 408 -3.39 -19.81 -40.77
C GLN A 408 -3.55 -18.73 -41.85
N ASP A 409 -4.75 -18.60 -42.43
CA ASP A 409 -5.05 -17.57 -43.42
C ASP A 409 -5.10 -16.16 -42.81
N SER A 410 -5.33 -16.06 -41.49
CA SER A 410 -5.37 -14.78 -40.78
C SER A 410 -3.99 -14.18 -40.45
N VAL A 411 -2.92 -14.98 -40.48
CA VAL A 411 -1.56 -14.54 -40.10
C VAL A 411 -1.01 -13.47 -41.05
N ASP A 412 -0.82 -12.25 -40.54
CA ASP A 412 -0.27 -11.11 -41.27
C ASP A 412 0.48 -10.15 -40.32
N PHE A 413 1.80 -10.04 -40.48
CA PHE A 413 2.64 -9.16 -39.65
C PHE A 413 2.50 -7.67 -39.99
N ARG A 414 1.84 -7.32 -41.11
CA ARG A 414 1.60 -5.92 -41.49
C ARG A 414 0.46 -5.28 -40.70
N GLN A 415 -0.32 -6.11 -39.99
CA GLN A 415 -1.42 -5.67 -39.14
C GLN A 415 -1.13 -6.04 -37.70
N GLU A 416 -1.28 -5.07 -36.81
CA GLU A 416 -1.36 -5.33 -35.38
C GLU A 416 -2.50 -6.32 -35.10
N THR A 417 -2.19 -7.45 -34.47
CA THR A 417 -3.17 -8.54 -34.31
C THR A 417 -3.11 -9.14 -32.90
N ARG A 418 -4.28 -9.30 -32.27
CA ARG A 418 -4.47 -10.03 -31.02
C ARG A 418 -5.19 -11.36 -31.29
N TYR A 419 -4.53 -12.48 -31.03
CA TYR A 419 -5.10 -13.82 -31.18
C TYR A 419 -5.66 -14.31 -29.85
N LEU A 420 -6.97 -14.53 -29.78
CA LEU A 420 -7.67 -15.02 -28.59
C LEU A 420 -7.95 -16.52 -28.75
N LEU A 421 -7.15 -17.35 -28.09
CA LEU A 421 -7.29 -18.82 -28.07
C LEU A 421 -7.96 -19.25 -26.76
N PHE A 422 -9.29 -19.08 -26.71
CA PHE A 422 -10.10 -19.15 -25.49
C PHE A 422 -11.18 -20.23 -25.50
N ASP A 423 -11.02 -21.26 -26.34
CA ASP A 423 -11.90 -22.42 -26.33
C ASP A 423 -11.97 -23.05 -24.94
N ASP A 424 -13.10 -23.67 -24.60
CA ASP A 424 -13.22 -24.40 -23.35
C ASP A 424 -12.35 -25.66 -23.33
N ASP A 425 -12.02 -26.18 -24.51
CA ASP A 425 -11.01 -27.21 -24.68
C ASP A 425 -9.59 -26.59 -24.75
N GLN A 426 -8.85 -26.71 -23.64
CA GLN A 426 -7.46 -26.26 -23.55
C GLN A 426 -6.53 -26.98 -24.53
N GLU A 427 -6.80 -28.24 -24.87
CA GLU A 427 -6.00 -28.99 -25.85
C GLU A 427 -6.20 -28.39 -27.24
N LYS A 428 -7.44 -28.03 -27.60
CA LYS A 428 -7.72 -27.29 -28.83
C LYS A 428 -7.00 -25.95 -28.87
N ASN A 429 -7.01 -25.18 -27.78
CA ASN A 429 -6.28 -23.91 -27.72
C ASN A 429 -4.78 -24.09 -27.99
N PHE A 430 -4.17 -25.12 -27.41
CA PHE A 430 -2.77 -25.43 -27.66
C PHE A 430 -2.51 -25.84 -29.12
N HIS A 431 -3.37 -26.67 -29.72
CA HIS A 431 -3.26 -27.02 -31.14
C HIS A 431 -3.40 -25.80 -32.07
N ASP A 432 -4.32 -24.89 -31.74
CA ASP A 432 -4.52 -23.64 -32.50
C ASP A 432 -3.28 -22.73 -32.39
N LEU A 433 -2.62 -22.67 -31.21
CA LEU A 433 -1.32 -22.00 -31.04
C LEU A 433 -0.27 -22.59 -31.98
N LEU A 434 -0.13 -23.93 -32.01
CA LEU A 434 0.84 -24.58 -32.91
C LEU A 434 0.57 -24.22 -34.37
N CYS A 435 -0.70 -24.18 -34.78
CA CYS A 435 -1.08 -23.80 -36.16
C CYS A 435 -0.65 -22.37 -36.52
N LEU A 436 -0.79 -21.42 -35.58
CA LEU A 436 -0.34 -20.04 -35.74
C LEU A 436 1.19 -19.96 -35.82
N LEU A 437 1.89 -20.59 -34.87
CA LEU A 437 3.37 -20.57 -34.82
C LEU A 437 3.99 -21.20 -36.07
N ASP A 438 3.45 -22.33 -36.55
CA ASP A 438 3.90 -22.98 -37.78
C ASP A 438 3.76 -22.07 -39.00
N ARG A 439 2.66 -21.31 -39.07
CA ARG A 439 2.41 -20.37 -40.16
C ARG A 439 3.33 -19.16 -40.07
N ILE A 440 3.53 -18.59 -38.88
CA ILE A 440 4.50 -17.51 -38.62
C ILE A 440 5.89 -17.95 -39.07
N ALA A 441 6.34 -19.14 -38.66
CA ALA A 441 7.62 -19.71 -39.08
C ALA A 441 7.70 -19.97 -40.59
N ALA A 442 6.59 -20.33 -41.25
CA ALA A 442 6.56 -20.49 -42.70
C ALA A 442 6.70 -19.14 -43.43
N VAL A 443 6.08 -18.07 -42.93
CA VAL A 443 6.19 -16.71 -43.48
C VAL A 443 7.64 -16.23 -43.40
N GLU A 444 8.28 -16.32 -42.23
CA GLU A 444 9.68 -15.89 -42.07
C GLU A 444 10.66 -16.74 -42.90
N ARG A 445 10.43 -18.05 -43.03
CA ARG A 445 11.27 -18.90 -43.90
C ARG A 445 11.14 -18.57 -45.39
N SER A 446 9.99 -18.04 -45.81
CA SER A 446 9.76 -17.66 -47.22
C SER A 446 10.51 -16.39 -47.62
N ASN A 447 10.83 -15.51 -46.66
CA ASN A 447 11.63 -14.31 -46.86
C ASN A 447 12.56 -14.09 -45.65
N PRO A 448 13.69 -14.82 -45.58
CA PRO A 448 14.55 -14.81 -44.40
C PRO A 448 15.18 -13.44 -44.17
N VAL A 449 15.00 -12.91 -42.96
CA VAL A 449 15.64 -11.67 -42.48
C VAL A 449 16.43 -11.95 -41.20
N SER A 450 17.12 -10.93 -40.66
CA SER A 450 17.81 -11.11 -39.38
C SER A 450 16.80 -11.34 -38.23
N PRO A 451 17.17 -12.06 -37.15
CA PRO A 451 16.27 -12.33 -36.02
C PRO A 451 15.66 -11.05 -35.39
N GLU A 452 16.42 -9.95 -35.39
CA GLU A 452 15.97 -8.65 -34.90
C GLU A 452 14.88 -8.06 -35.81
N GLN A 453 15.03 -8.20 -37.13
CA GLN A 453 14.02 -7.77 -38.09
C GLN A 453 12.75 -8.64 -38.01
N SER A 454 12.88 -9.96 -37.90
CA SER A 454 11.74 -10.86 -37.68
C SER A 454 11.02 -10.50 -36.37
N THR A 455 11.73 -10.28 -35.27
CA THR A 455 11.13 -9.86 -33.99
C THR A 455 10.37 -8.53 -34.14
N ARG A 456 10.92 -7.59 -34.92
CA ARG A 456 10.21 -6.33 -35.24
C ARG A 456 8.96 -6.55 -36.09
N HIS A 457 8.99 -7.45 -37.08
CA HIS A 457 7.79 -7.79 -37.88
C HIS A 457 6.64 -8.23 -36.97
N TRP A 458 6.93 -9.12 -36.02
CA TRP A 458 5.90 -9.72 -35.15
C TRP A 458 5.64 -8.95 -33.85
N SER A 459 6.30 -7.80 -33.64
CA SER A 459 6.14 -6.98 -32.42
C SER A 459 4.70 -6.47 -32.20
N GLY A 460 3.92 -6.31 -33.27
CA GLY A 460 2.50 -5.97 -33.21
C GLY A 460 1.56 -7.17 -33.05
N THR A 461 2.09 -8.40 -32.91
CA THR A 461 1.31 -9.62 -32.74
C THR A 461 1.39 -10.13 -31.30
N ALA A 462 0.24 -10.35 -30.67
CA ALA A 462 0.13 -10.98 -29.36
C ALA A 462 -0.83 -12.18 -29.43
N ILE A 463 -0.45 -13.29 -28.80
CA ILE A 463 -1.27 -14.51 -28.73
C ILE A 463 -1.62 -14.79 -27.27
N TYR A 464 -2.91 -14.86 -26.97
CA TYR A 464 -3.44 -15.15 -25.64
C TYR A 464 -3.94 -16.58 -25.62
N LEU A 465 -3.27 -17.42 -24.84
CA LEU A 465 -3.56 -18.84 -24.71
C LEU A 465 -4.20 -19.11 -23.35
N ARG A 466 -5.50 -19.44 -23.34
CA ARG A 466 -6.14 -19.97 -22.12
C ARG A 466 -5.78 -21.45 -21.96
N ALA A 467 -4.92 -21.74 -20.98
CA ALA A 467 -4.45 -23.10 -20.70
C ALA A 467 -3.82 -23.20 -19.30
N SER A 468 -3.81 -24.41 -18.72
CA SER A 468 -3.09 -24.69 -17.47
C SER A 468 -1.58 -24.56 -17.66
N GLU A 469 -0.94 -23.71 -16.86
CA GLU A 469 0.50 -23.48 -16.94
C GLU A 469 1.29 -24.75 -16.57
N ASP A 470 0.83 -25.50 -15.56
CA ASP A 470 1.52 -26.71 -15.11
C ASP A 470 1.58 -27.80 -16.20
N ARG A 471 0.59 -27.83 -17.09
CA ARG A 471 0.51 -28.80 -18.20
C ARG A 471 1.19 -28.31 -19.47
N TYR A 472 1.01 -27.03 -19.81
CA TYR A 472 1.34 -26.52 -21.14
C TYR A 472 2.58 -25.63 -21.20
N ALA A 473 3.10 -25.09 -20.08
CA ALA A 473 4.23 -24.16 -20.13
C ALA A 473 5.47 -24.73 -20.85
N ALA A 474 5.87 -25.97 -20.54
CA ALA A 474 7.01 -26.62 -21.20
C ALA A 474 6.75 -26.90 -22.69
N LEU A 475 5.50 -27.18 -23.07
CA LEU A 475 5.10 -27.41 -24.45
C LEU A 475 5.10 -26.10 -25.25
N VAL A 476 4.62 -25.01 -24.65
CA VAL A 476 4.68 -23.65 -25.20
C VAL A 476 6.13 -23.21 -25.39
N ASP A 477 6.99 -23.36 -24.38
CA ASP A 477 8.43 -23.08 -24.49
C ASP A 477 9.07 -23.86 -25.65
N THR A 478 8.69 -25.12 -25.83
CA THR A 478 9.19 -25.97 -26.92
C THR A 478 8.69 -25.49 -28.28
N ALA A 479 7.41 -25.11 -28.38
CA ALA A 479 6.81 -24.57 -29.59
C ALA A 479 7.44 -23.23 -29.99
N MET A 480 7.66 -22.33 -29.03
CA MET A 480 8.29 -21.03 -29.26
C MET A 480 9.75 -21.18 -29.70
N LYS A 481 10.52 -22.11 -29.12
CA LYS A 481 11.91 -22.40 -29.56
C LYS A 481 11.99 -22.83 -31.03
N ARG A 482 10.94 -23.40 -31.60
CA ARG A 482 10.92 -23.78 -33.03
C ARG A 482 10.86 -22.59 -33.98
N LEU A 483 10.50 -21.39 -33.48
CA LEU A 483 10.59 -20.15 -34.26
C LEU A 483 12.05 -19.75 -34.53
N GLY A 484 13.01 -20.25 -33.76
CA GLY A 484 14.42 -19.92 -33.90
C GLY A 484 14.84 -18.80 -32.95
N GLN A 485 15.50 -17.76 -33.49
CA GLN A 485 16.09 -16.68 -32.69
C GLN A 485 15.21 -15.42 -32.58
N PHE A 486 13.98 -15.44 -33.13
CA PHE A 486 13.02 -14.35 -32.99
C PHE A 486 11.86 -14.76 -32.08
N VAL A 487 11.16 -13.77 -31.53
CA VAL A 487 10.11 -14.00 -30.54
C VAL A 487 8.79 -13.36 -30.94
N VAL A 488 7.71 -14.04 -30.58
CA VAL A 488 6.31 -13.57 -30.65
C VAL A 488 5.77 -13.58 -29.24
N LYS A 489 5.00 -12.55 -28.86
CA LYS A 489 4.43 -12.46 -27.51
C LYS A 489 3.33 -13.50 -27.34
N VAL A 490 3.53 -14.42 -26.41
CA VAL A 490 2.54 -15.43 -26.01
C VAL A 490 2.22 -15.24 -24.53
N PHE A 491 0.98 -14.89 -24.23
CA PHE A 491 0.48 -14.74 -22.87
C PHE A 491 -0.34 -15.99 -22.52
N LEU A 492 0.18 -16.78 -21.58
CA LEU A 492 -0.55 -17.91 -21.02
C LEU A 492 -1.45 -17.43 -19.87
N ILE A 493 -2.75 -17.65 -20.02
CA ILE A 493 -3.79 -17.33 -19.04
C ILE A 493 -4.23 -18.64 -18.38
N ASP A 494 -3.76 -18.84 -17.15
CA ASP A 494 -4.15 -19.95 -16.26
C ASP A 494 -5.18 -19.38 -15.28
N ASP A 495 -6.47 -19.71 -15.49
CA ASP A 495 -7.60 -19.12 -14.77
C ASP A 495 -7.43 -19.23 -13.25
N GLU A 496 -6.99 -20.40 -12.77
CA GLU A 496 -6.82 -20.68 -11.36
C GLU A 496 -5.65 -19.91 -10.75
N LYS A 497 -4.52 -19.85 -11.46
CA LYS A 497 -3.34 -19.10 -11.03
C LYS A 497 -3.63 -17.60 -10.97
N TRP A 498 -4.22 -17.04 -12.02
CA TRP A 498 -4.51 -15.61 -12.10
C TRP A 498 -5.53 -15.19 -11.04
N ALA A 499 -6.57 -16.01 -10.79
CA ALA A 499 -7.51 -15.75 -9.71
C ALA A 499 -6.84 -15.76 -8.32
N ALA A 500 -5.95 -16.72 -8.06
CA ALA A 500 -5.21 -16.80 -6.80
C ALA A 500 -4.27 -15.60 -6.61
N GLN A 501 -3.51 -15.24 -7.65
CA GLN A 501 -2.61 -14.09 -7.63
C GLN A 501 -3.38 -12.78 -7.46
N ALA A 502 -4.49 -12.60 -8.18
CA ALA A 502 -5.35 -11.44 -8.02
C ALA A 502 -5.91 -11.32 -6.59
N LEU A 503 -6.41 -12.41 -6.00
CA LEU A 503 -6.90 -12.37 -4.61
C LEU A 503 -5.80 -11.90 -3.63
N LEU A 504 -4.63 -12.53 -3.70
CA LEU A 504 -3.57 -12.33 -2.73
C LEU A 504 -2.77 -11.02 -2.95
N THR A 505 -2.93 -10.38 -4.10
CA THR A 505 -2.34 -9.05 -4.35
C THR A 505 -3.31 -7.93 -4.01
N ARG A 506 -4.62 -8.15 -4.23
CA ARG A 506 -5.66 -7.17 -3.95
C ARG A 506 -6.10 -7.14 -2.49
N HIS A 507 -6.08 -8.31 -1.86
CA HIS A 507 -6.40 -8.52 -0.45
C HIS A 507 -5.31 -9.36 0.21
N PRO A 508 -4.10 -8.80 0.35
CA PRO A 508 -2.94 -9.54 0.77
C PRO A 508 -3.05 -10.04 2.20
N ILE A 509 -2.34 -11.15 2.45
CA ILE A 509 -2.36 -11.85 3.74
C ILE A 509 -1.90 -10.93 4.87
N TYR A 510 -0.99 -9.98 4.59
CA TYR A 510 -0.47 -9.05 5.59
C TYR A 510 -1.52 -8.07 6.14
N GLU A 511 -2.63 -7.83 5.44
CA GLU A 511 -3.69 -6.93 5.95
C GLU A 511 -4.28 -7.43 7.27
N LEU A 512 -4.21 -8.75 7.52
CA LEU A 512 -4.64 -9.35 8.78
C LEU A 512 -3.82 -8.87 9.97
N ILE A 513 -2.53 -8.62 9.76
CA ILE A 513 -1.55 -8.31 10.81
C ILE A 513 -1.09 -6.85 10.78
N GLN A 514 -1.69 -6.00 9.93
CA GLN A 514 -1.31 -4.59 9.77
C GLN A 514 -1.45 -3.75 11.04
N CYS A 515 -2.23 -4.20 12.02
CA CYS A 515 -2.41 -3.52 13.30
C CYS A 515 -1.36 -3.93 14.35
N VAL A 516 -0.50 -4.91 14.07
CA VAL A 516 0.52 -5.43 14.98
C VAL A 516 1.87 -4.90 14.55
N SER A 517 2.63 -4.27 15.46
CA SER A 517 3.92 -3.70 15.09
C SER A 517 4.92 -4.77 14.62
N GLY A 518 5.84 -4.39 13.73
CA GLY A 518 6.90 -5.30 13.27
C GLY A 518 7.77 -5.85 14.41
N LYS A 519 7.96 -5.07 15.50
CA LYS A 519 8.69 -5.54 16.70
C LYS A 519 7.97 -6.65 17.44
N GLU A 520 6.64 -6.57 17.52
CA GLU A 520 5.83 -7.63 18.13
C GLU A 520 5.81 -8.86 17.23
N LEU A 521 5.63 -8.71 15.92
CA LEU A 521 5.64 -9.81 14.96
C LEU A 521 6.98 -10.58 14.95
N LYS A 522 8.10 -9.91 15.25
CA LYS A 522 9.41 -10.57 15.41
C LYS A 522 9.56 -11.39 16.71
N ARG A 523 8.78 -11.12 17.76
CA ARG A 523 8.99 -11.68 19.11
C ARG A 523 7.82 -12.51 19.65
N GLY A 524 6.59 -12.11 19.34
CA GLY A 524 5.36 -12.70 19.86
C GLY A 524 4.89 -13.88 19.01
N PRO A 525 4.29 -14.92 19.62
CA PRO A 525 3.73 -16.04 18.87
C PRO A 525 2.40 -15.62 18.24
N PHE A 526 2.46 -15.16 16.99
CA PHE A 526 1.29 -14.84 16.19
C PHE A 526 1.04 -15.93 15.16
N VAL A 527 -0.23 -16.22 14.88
CA VAL A 527 -0.62 -17.24 13.91
C VAL A 527 -1.50 -16.64 12.84
N ILE A 528 -1.18 -16.87 11.56
CA ILE A 528 -2.12 -16.66 10.46
C ILE A 528 -2.63 -18.02 10.02
N ASN A 529 -3.94 -18.23 10.06
CA ASN A 529 -4.58 -19.42 9.50
C ASN A 529 -5.11 -19.07 8.10
N PHE A 530 -4.46 -19.59 7.07
CA PHE A 530 -4.94 -19.52 5.70
C PHE A 530 -5.68 -20.82 5.36
N THR A 531 -7.01 -20.73 5.27
CA THR A 531 -7.90 -21.89 5.13
C THR A 531 -8.60 -21.88 3.78
N VAL A 532 -8.30 -22.86 2.94
CA VAL A 532 -9.01 -23.09 1.68
C VAL A 532 -10.15 -24.07 1.93
N ILE A 533 -11.37 -23.65 1.63
CA ILE A 533 -12.60 -24.45 1.70
C ILE A 533 -13.06 -24.68 0.27
N CYS A 534 -12.89 -25.89 -0.24
CA CYS A 534 -13.11 -26.22 -1.65
C CYS A 534 -14.01 -27.45 -1.79
N ASP A 535 -14.96 -27.43 -2.71
CA ASP A 535 -15.74 -28.61 -3.06
C ASP A 535 -14.87 -29.62 -3.83
N ARG A 536 -14.78 -29.50 -5.16
CA ARG A 536 -14.01 -30.44 -6.00
C ARG A 536 -13.01 -29.77 -6.94
N ASN A 537 -12.80 -28.46 -6.80
CA ASN A 537 -11.86 -27.72 -7.63
C ASN A 537 -10.42 -27.84 -7.11
N ALA A 538 -9.81 -28.99 -7.37
CA ALA A 538 -8.44 -29.31 -6.94
C ALA A 538 -7.40 -28.33 -7.52
N ALA A 539 -7.60 -27.87 -8.76
CA ALA A 539 -6.68 -26.95 -9.43
C ALA A 539 -6.62 -25.59 -8.73
N LEU A 540 -7.78 -24.97 -8.47
CA LEU A 540 -7.83 -23.68 -7.77
C LEU A 540 -7.33 -23.80 -6.34
N ALA A 541 -7.74 -24.85 -5.61
CA ALA A 541 -7.29 -25.07 -4.24
C ALA A 541 -5.76 -25.22 -4.15
N SER A 542 -5.17 -26.00 -5.07
CA SER A 542 -3.71 -26.15 -5.15
C SER A 542 -3.02 -24.82 -5.46
N ARG A 543 -3.52 -24.04 -6.43
CA ARG A 543 -2.97 -22.72 -6.78
C ARG A 543 -3.04 -21.75 -5.61
N LEU A 544 -4.19 -21.63 -4.93
CA LEU A 544 -4.35 -20.77 -3.76
C LEU A 544 -3.32 -21.09 -2.66
N LEU A 545 -3.15 -22.38 -2.34
CA LEU A 545 -2.18 -22.82 -1.34
C LEU A 545 -0.73 -22.53 -1.77
N ARG A 546 -0.40 -22.73 -3.05
CA ARG A 546 0.93 -22.48 -3.62
C ARG A 546 1.28 -21.00 -3.66
N GLU A 547 0.38 -20.16 -4.16
CA GLU A 547 0.61 -18.71 -4.24
C GLU A 547 0.71 -18.10 -2.84
N ALA A 548 -0.17 -18.49 -1.92
CA ALA A 548 -0.12 -18.02 -0.55
C ALA A 548 1.14 -18.50 0.21
N TYR A 549 1.66 -19.70 -0.09
CA TYR A 549 2.88 -20.24 0.53
C TYR A 549 4.11 -19.35 0.34
N TRP A 550 4.39 -18.94 -0.90
CA TRP A 550 5.59 -18.13 -1.18
C TRP A 550 5.37 -16.64 -0.88
N LEU A 551 4.14 -16.13 -1.01
CA LEU A 551 3.79 -14.76 -0.57
C LEU A 551 3.86 -14.61 0.95
N SER A 552 3.66 -15.69 1.71
CA SER A 552 3.75 -15.70 3.19
C SER A 552 5.18 -15.72 3.73
N THR A 553 6.13 -15.18 2.98
CA THR A 553 7.51 -14.98 3.42
C THR A 553 7.59 -13.65 4.15
N PHE A 554 7.69 -13.67 5.47
CA PHE A 554 7.83 -12.45 6.27
C PHE A 554 9.13 -12.49 7.08
N SER A 555 9.71 -11.35 7.40
CA SER A 555 10.91 -11.17 8.23
C SER A 555 10.59 -11.22 9.72
N TYR A 556 9.55 -11.98 10.05
CA TYR A 556 8.90 -12.05 11.34
C TYR A 556 8.98 -13.48 11.86
N PRO A 557 10.09 -13.89 12.51
CA PRO A 557 10.25 -15.27 12.99
C PRO A 557 9.26 -15.63 14.11
N GLY A 558 8.67 -14.66 14.80
CA GLY A 558 7.56 -14.89 15.74
C GLY A 558 6.22 -15.25 15.06
N LEU A 559 6.11 -15.01 13.76
CA LEU A 559 4.89 -15.29 12.98
C LEU A 559 4.91 -16.72 12.43
N THR A 560 3.83 -17.46 12.67
CA THR A 560 3.57 -18.76 12.04
C THR A 560 2.39 -18.67 11.08
N VAL A 561 2.57 -19.08 9.83
CA VAL A 561 1.48 -19.21 8.85
C VAL A 561 1.10 -20.67 8.70
N LYS A 562 -0.16 -20.99 9.01
CA LYS A 562 -0.72 -22.34 8.93
C LYS A 562 -1.68 -22.45 7.76
N PHE A 563 -1.44 -23.43 6.89
CA PHE A 563 -2.26 -23.73 5.74
C PHE A 563 -3.19 -24.90 6.02
N HIS A 564 -4.49 -24.67 5.87
CA HIS A 564 -5.55 -25.65 6.09
C HIS A 564 -6.34 -25.88 4.79
N LEU A 565 -6.78 -27.12 4.57
CA LEU A 565 -7.60 -27.48 3.42
C LEU A 565 -8.82 -28.28 3.90
N LEU A 566 -10.02 -27.72 3.71
CA LEU A 566 -11.30 -28.35 3.99
C LEU A 566 -11.96 -28.73 2.67
N SER A 567 -12.03 -30.02 2.35
CA SER A 567 -12.60 -30.49 1.08
C SER A 567 -13.01 -31.98 1.12
N PRO A 568 -14.02 -32.38 0.33
CA PRO A 568 -14.28 -33.76 -0.08
C PRO A 568 -13.13 -34.50 -0.72
N VAL A 569 -12.24 -33.78 -1.38
CA VAL A 569 -11.06 -34.34 -2.06
C VAL A 569 -9.76 -33.83 -1.46
N ALA A 570 -9.77 -33.42 -0.18
CA ALA A 570 -8.59 -32.86 0.49
C ALA A 570 -7.37 -33.79 0.44
N GLN A 571 -7.58 -35.10 0.65
CA GLN A 571 -6.49 -36.08 0.59
C GLN A 571 -5.92 -36.23 -0.82
N GLU A 572 -6.76 -36.21 -1.85
CA GLU A 572 -6.33 -36.26 -3.24
C GLU A 572 -5.48 -35.04 -3.58
N ILE A 573 -5.96 -33.84 -3.26
CA ILE A 573 -5.22 -32.58 -3.45
C ILE A 573 -3.86 -32.64 -2.74
N LYS A 574 -3.84 -33.01 -1.45
CA LYS A 574 -2.60 -33.12 -0.67
C LYS A 574 -1.61 -34.12 -1.27
N ASN A 575 -2.09 -35.29 -1.70
CA ASN A 575 -1.25 -36.32 -2.32
C ASN A 575 -0.67 -35.86 -3.65
N THR A 576 -1.49 -35.23 -4.50
CA THR A 576 -1.04 -34.64 -5.77
C THR A 576 0.01 -33.56 -5.52
N MET A 577 -0.21 -32.67 -4.55
CA MET A 577 0.77 -31.64 -4.19
C MET A 577 2.08 -32.23 -3.65
N ARG A 578 2.04 -33.31 -2.88
CA ARG A 578 3.26 -34.01 -2.42
C ARG A 578 4.02 -34.65 -3.57
N LEU A 579 3.32 -35.11 -4.60
CA LEU A 579 3.93 -35.67 -5.80
C LEU A 579 4.57 -34.59 -6.67
N GLU A 580 3.85 -33.50 -6.94
CA GLU A 580 4.24 -32.47 -7.90
C GLU A 580 5.13 -31.37 -7.29
N PHE A 581 4.91 -31.01 -6.02
CA PHE A 581 5.59 -29.93 -5.29
C PHE A 581 6.16 -30.41 -3.93
N PRO A 582 6.94 -31.51 -3.92
CA PRO A 582 7.40 -32.18 -2.70
C PRO A 582 8.17 -31.25 -1.74
N ALA A 583 9.01 -30.36 -2.28
CA ALA A 583 9.87 -29.48 -1.48
C ALA A 583 9.07 -28.46 -0.64
N MET A 584 7.80 -28.19 -0.96
CA MET A 584 6.94 -27.34 -0.09
C MET A 584 6.69 -27.97 1.29
N PHE A 585 6.82 -29.29 1.41
CA PHE A 585 6.65 -30.04 2.65
C PHE A 585 7.98 -30.26 3.40
N GLU A 586 9.08 -29.73 2.87
CA GLU A 586 10.41 -29.81 3.46
C GLU A 586 10.73 -28.52 4.23
N ALA A 587 11.80 -28.56 5.04
CA ALA A 587 12.26 -27.38 5.76
C ALA A 587 12.91 -26.36 4.81
N LEU A 588 12.64 -25.07 5.04
CA LEU A 588 13.29 -23.99 4.30
C LEU A 588 14.74 -23.81 4.79
N PRO A 589 15.72 -23.62 3.90
CA PRO A 589 17.04 -23.13 4.30
C PRO A 589 16.94 -21.76 5.01
N ASP A 590 17.78 -21.50 6.01
CA ASP A 590 17.80 -20.24 6.78
C ASP A 590 16.43 -19.84 7.40
N ALA A 591 15.57 -20.83 7.73
CA ALA A 591 14.20 -20.59 8.20
C ALA A 591 14.08 -19.69 9.43
N ASP A 592 15.12 -19.63 10.29
CA ASP A 592 15.14 -18.88 11.56
C ASP A 592 14.97 -17.37 11.39
N MET A 593 15.20 -16.85 10.18
CA MET A 593 15.06 -15.43 9.86
C MET A 593 13.69 -15.07 9.27
N THR A 594 12.85 -16.07 9.00
CA THR A 594 11.57 -15.92 8.29
C THR A 594 10.39 -16.39 9.13
N SER A 595 9.18 -16.02 8.73
CA SER A 595 7.95 -16.60 9.27
C SER A 595 7.93 -18.12 9.08
N HIS A 596 7.59 -18.85 10.14
CA HIS A 596 7.43 -20.29 10.07
C HIS A 596 6.18 -20.66 9.27
N VAL A 597 6.24 -21.77 8.53
CA VAL A 597 5.10 -22.28 7.77
C VAL A 597 4.76 -23.70 8.22
N THR A 598 3.50 -23.91 8.59
CA THR A 598 2.93 -25.24 8.77
C THR A 598 2.01 -25.55 7.60
N PHE A 599 2.41 -26.51 6.75
CA PHE A 599 1.70 -26.77 5.50
C PHE A 599 0.92 -28.09 5.55
N LEU A 600 -0.42 -28.01 5.54
CA LEU A 600 -1.33 -29.16 5.48
C LEU A 600 -0.98 -30.28 6.47
N ALA A 601 -0.68 -29.91 7.72
CA ALA A 601 -0.26 -30.87 8.74
C ALA A 601 -1.38 -31.84 9.15
N GLU A 602 -2.62 -31.37 9.18
CA GLU A 602 -3.80 -32.18 9.51
C GLU A 602 -4.59 -32.58 8.27
N ASP A 603 -5.11 -33.81 8.26
CA ASP A 603 -6.00 -34.29 7.20
C ASP A 603 -7.45 -33.95 7.55
N LEU A 604 -7.96 -32.85 6.97
CA LEU A 604 -9.28 -32.30 7.26
C LEU A 604 -10.29 -32.62 6.14
N THR A 605 -10.50 -33.93 5.89
CA THR A 605 -11.41 -34.39 4.84
C THR A 605 -12.88 -34.35 5.30
N LEU A 606 -13.75 -33.76 4.49
CA LEU A 606 -15.20 -33.63 4.73
C LEU A 606 -15.96 -34.35 3.62
N PRO A 607 -16.96 -35.23 3.85
CA PRO A 607 -17.68 -35.88 2.76
C PRO A 607 -18.35 -34.93 1.75
N ALA A 608 -18.81 -33.78 2.21
CA ALA A 608 -19.40 -32.70 1.42
C ALA A 608 -19.21 -31.38 2.19
N LEU A 609 -19.23 -30.24 1.49
CA LEU A 609 -19.22 -28.93 2.15
C LEU A 609 -20.49 -28.63 2.96
N SER A 610 -21.58 -29.36 2.71
CA SER A 610 -22.81 -29.29 3.51
C SER A 610 -22.75 -30.08 4.82
N ASP A 611 -21.64 -30.79 5.09
CA ASP A 611 -21.49 -31.59 6.30
C ASP A 611 -21.41 -30.70 7.55
N TYR A 612 -22.19 -31.05 8.59
CA TYR A 612 -22.26 -30.28 9.84
C TYR A 612 -20.91 -30.17 10.56
N ARG A 613 -19.97 -31.09 10.29
CA ARG A 613 -18.62 -31.07 10.89
C ARG A 613 -17.75 -29.92 10.39
N LEU A 614 -18.10 -29.28 9.26
CA LEU A 614 -17.39 -28.10 8.76
C LEU A 614 -17.26 -27.03 9.86
N ALA A 615 -18.36 -26.77 10.56
CA ALA A 615 -18.40 -25.81 11.66
C ALA A 615 -17.41 -26.19 12.78
N GLY A 616 -17.36 -27.47 13.15
CA GLY A 616 -16.43 -27.94 14.18
C GLY A 616 -14.95 -27.83 13.79
N TYR A 617 -14.61 -27.85 12.50
CA TYR A 617 -13.25 -27.58 12.04
C TYR A 617 -12.93 -26.08 12.07
N VAL A 618 -13.87 -25.24 11.63
CA VAL A 618 -13.75 -23.79 11.72
C VAL A 618 -13.55 -23.36 13.18
N ASP A 619 -14.37 -23.88 14.11
CA ASP A 619 -14.25 -23.56 15.54
C ASP A 619 -12.86 -23.91 16.11
N LYS A 620 -12.26 -25.04 15.68
CA LYS A 620 -10.91 -25.42 16.10
C LYS A 620 -9.84 -24.44 15.59
N ILE A 621 -10.01 -23.94 14.37
CA ILE A 621 -9.11 -22.96 13.76
C ILE A 621 -9.24 -21.62 14.50
N GLU A 622 -10.47 -21.15 14.74
CA GLU A 622 -10.73 -19.87 15.42
C GLU A 622 -10.38 -19.87 16.92
N ALA A 623 -10.40 -21.04 17.57
CA ALA A 623 -10.00 -21.18 18.97
C ALA A 623 -8.49 -21.02 19.20
N MET A 624 -7.66 -20.96 18.15
CA MET A 624 -6.22 -20.77 18.31
C MET A 624 -5.91 -19.36 18.86
N PRO A 625 -5.11 -19.24 19.93
CA PRO A 625 -4.77 -17.95 20.52
C PRO A 625 -3.87 -17.13 19.57
N ASN A 626 -3.98 -15.80 19.65
CA ASN A 626 -3.24 -14.84 18.81
C ASN A 626 -3.33 -15.15 17.31
N SER A 627 -4.48 -15.66 16.87
CA SER A 627 -4.68 -16.07 15.49
C SER A 627 -5.40 -15.02 14.65
N PHE A 628 -5.07 -14.97 13.37
CA PHE A 628 -5.75 -14.21 12.35
C PHE A 628 -6.21 -15.15 11.25
N ASN A 629 -7.48 -15.10 10.89
CA ASN A 629 -8.10 -16.09 10.02
C ASN A 629 -8.41 -15.52 8.63
N TYR A 630 -7.88 -16.17 7.60
CA TYR A 630 -8.18 -15.94 6.19
C TYR A 630 -8.88 -17.18 5.63
N TYR A 631 -10.14 -17.02 5.23
CA TYR A 631 -10.90 -18.08 4.57
C TYR A 631 -11.04 -17.79 3.09
N VAL A 632 -10.76 -18.79 2.25
CA VAL A 632 -10.97 -18.73 0.80
C VAL A 632 -11.90 -19.87 0.39
N ILE A 633 -13.00 -19.53 -0.25
CA ILE A 633 -14.13 -20.45 -0.47
C ILE A 633 -14.37 -20.67 -1.97
N ASP A 634 -14.41 -21.94 -2.39
CA ASP A 634 -14.95 -22.36 -3.69
C ASP A 634 -15.92 -23.53 -3.47
N ALA A 635 -17.22 -23.24 -3.50
CA ALA A 635 -18.28 -24.24 -3.33
C ALA A 635 -18.84 -24.72 -4.68
N GLY A 636 -18.05 -24.64 -5.75
CA GLY A 636 -18.33 -25.23 -7.06
C GLY A 636 -19.13 -24.34 -8.02
N ASN A 637 -19.84 -23.32 -7.53
CA ASN A 637 -20.44 -22.26 -8.34
C ASN A 637 -20.58 -20.97 -7.53
N ASP A 638 -20.71 -19.84 -8.23
CA ASP A 638 -20.71 -18.49 -7.67
C ASP A 638 -21.73 -18.30 -6.53
N ILE A 639 -22.97 -18.75 -6.73
CA ILE A 639 -24.05 -18.62 -5.72
C ILE A 639 -23.79 -19.53 -4.50
N SER A 640 -23.34 -20.76 -4.72
CA SER A 640 -22.98 -21.66 -3.61
C SER A 640 -21.80 -21.10 -2.81
N SER A 641 -20.78 -20.54 -3.48
CA SER A 641 -19.62 -19.94 -2.84
C SER A 641 -20.02 -18.74 -1.98
N LEU A 642 -20.84 -17.83 -2.53
CA LEU A 642 -21.41 -16.70 -1.78
C LEU A 642 -22.23 -17.16 -0.57
N ASN A 643 -23.13 -18.12 -0.75
CA ASN A 643 -23.97 -18.62 0.35
C ASN A 643 -23.15 -19.25 1.47
N LEU A 644 -22.08 -19.98 1.15
CA LEU A 644 -21.19 -20.55 2.15
C LEU A 644 -20.39 -19.47 2.87
N ALA A 645 -19.93 -18.44 2.15
CA ALA A 645 -19.24 -17.28 2.73
C ALA A 645 -20.13 -16.49 3.70
N ILE A 646 -21.40 -16.26 3.33
CA ILE A 646 -22.41 -15.64 4.21
C ILE A 646 -22.57 -16.48 5.48
N ARG A 647 -22.78 -17.81 5.34
CA ARG A 647 -22.94 -18.71 6.49
C ARG A 647 -21.73 -18.70 7.41
N LEU A 648 -20.52 -18.66 6.85
CA LEU A 648 -19.29 -18.59 7.63
C LEU A 648 -19.19 -17.27 8.41
N ARG A 649 -19.55 -16.14 7.77
CA ARG A 649 -19.62 -14.84 8.45
C ARG A 649 -20.66 -14.84 9.57
N GLU A 650 -21.87 -15.33 9.29
CA GLU A 650 -22.93 -15.45 10.30
C GLU A 650 -22.49 -16.32 11.48
N TRP A 651 -21.81 -17.44 11.19
CA TRP A 651 -21.27 -18.35 12.20
C TRP A 651 -20.27 -17.62 13.09
N ASN A 652 -19.25 -17.00 12.50
CA ASN A 652 -18.23 -16.25 13.23
C ASN A 652 -18.85 -15.16 14.14
N VAL A 653 -19.80 -14.39 13.63
CA VAL A 653 -20.53 -13.37 14.42
C VAL A 653 -21.32 -14.00 15.56
N ARG A 654 -22.07 -15.09 15.31
CA ARG A 654 -22.83 -15.79 16.36
C ARG A 654 -21.91 -16.33 17.45
N SER A 655 -20.75 -16.88 17.08
CA SER A 655 -19.76 -17.40 18.03
C SER A 655 -19.19 -16.29 18.92
N CYS A 656 -18.85 -15.12 18.36
CA CYS A 656 -18.40 -13.96 19.16
C CYS A 656 -19.50 -13.46 20.12
N VAL A 657 -20.74 -13.35 19.64
CA VAL A 657 -21.88 -12.91 20.46
C VAL A 657 -22.18 -13.90 21.59
N ALA A 658 -22.22 -15.20 21.28
CA ALA A 658 -22.47 -16.25 22.26
C ALA A 658 -21.38 -16.33 23.32
N GLY A 659 -20.11 -16.17 22.91
CA GLY A 659 -18.96 -16.13 23.82
C GLY A 659 -18.85 -14.85 24.64
N ARG A 660 -19.60 -13.79 24.30
CA ARG A 660 -19.42 -12.42 24.81
C ARG A 660 -17.97 -11.94 24.69
N THR A 661 -17.27 -12.46 23.68
CA THR A 661 -15.87 -12.15 23.43
C THR A 661 -15.80 -11.07 22.36
N PRO A 662 -15.01 -10.00 22.57
CA PRO A 662 -14.67 -9.10 21.48
C PRO A 662 -13.98 -9.90 20.37
N LEU A 663 -14.04 -9.37 19.15
CA LEU A 663 -13.29 -9.92 18.01
C LEU A 663 -11.83 -10.12 18.43
N GLN A 664 -11.27 -11.31 18.18
CA GLN A 664 -9.85 -11.56 18.44
C GLN A 664 -9.02 -10.55 17.65
N ASN A 665 -8.05 -9.92 18.31
CA ASN A 665 -7.19 -8.87 17.73
C ASN A 665 -7.94 -7.67 17.12
N GLY A 666 -9.21 -7.45 17.50
CA GLY A 666 -10.01 -6.31 17.07
C GLY A 666 -10.48 -6.36 15.61
N SER A 667 -10.26 -7.46 14.88
CA SER A 667 -10.64 -7.59 13.47
C SER A 667 -11.48 -8.85 13.21
N GLN A 668 -12.37 -8.74 12.23
CA GLN A 668 -13.12 -9.89 11.71
C GLN A 668 -12.24 -10.74 10.80
N PRO A 669 -12.48 -12.07 10.71
CA PRO A 669 -11.83 -12.90 9.69
C PRO A 669 -12.05 -12.34 8.29
N ARG A 670 -11.01 -12.43 7.45
CA ARG A 670 -11.15 -12.17 6.02
C ARG A 670 -11.80 -13.39 5.37
N ILE A 671 -12.86 -13.16 4.60
CA ILE A 671 -13.60 -14.23 3.92
C ILE A 671 -13.70 -13.85 2.45
N ALA A 672 -12.97 -14.60 1.62
CA ALA A 672 -13.01 -14.49 0.18
C ALA A 672 -13.79 -15.66 -0.44
N PHE A 673 -14.56 -15.40 -1.48
CA PHE A 673 -15.32 -16.43 -2.19
C PHE A 673 -15.11 -16.32 -3.71
N TYR A 674 -14.95 -17.48 -4.34
CA TYR A 674 -14.70 -17.57 -5.77
C TYR A 674 -15.99 -17.26 -6.52
N CYS A 675 -15.92 -16.27 -7.41
CA CYS A 675 -17.04 -15.75 -8.18
C CYS A 675 -16.53 -15.30 -9.55
N LYS A 676 -17.11 -15.84 -10.62
CA LYS A 676 -16.77 -15.44 -11.99
C LYS A 676 -17.68 -14.31 -12.49
N ASP A 677 -18.93 -14.31 -12.04
CA ASP A 677 -19.95 -13.36 -12.46
C ASP A 677 -19.80 -11.99 -11.75
N PRO A 678 -19.61 -10.89 -12.50
CA PRO A 678 -19.49 -9.55 -11.93
C PRO A 678 -20.77 -9.02 -11.29
N ASP A 679 -21.95 -9.45 -11.75
CA ASP A 679 -23.23 -9.00 -11.18
C ASP A 679 -23.44 -9.61 -9.79
N ILE A 680 -23.08 -10.90 -9.62
CA ILE A 680 -23.12 -11.56 -8.31
C ILE A 680 -22.12 -10.92 -7.34
N ALA A 681 -20.91 -10.64 -7.81
CA ALA A 681 -19.88 -9.96 -7.01
C ALA A 681 -20.34 -8.56 -6.56
N TYR A 682 -20.89 -7.77 -7.48
CA TYR A 682 -21.45 -6.45 -7.17
C TYR A 682 -22.59 -6.55 -6.13
N LEU A 683 -23.49 -7.51 -6.28
CA LEU A 683 -24.56 -7.74 -5.31
C LEU A 683 -24.02 -8.16 -3.94
N ALA A 684 -22.98 -8.99 -3.90
CA ALA A 684 -22.34 -9.43 -2.66
C ALA A 684 -21.72 -8.26 -1.88
N GLU A 685 -21.06 -7.32 -2.57
CA GLU A 685 -20.49 -6.10 -1.99
C GLU A 685 -21.57 -5.14 -1.44
N ASN A 686 -22.77 -5.16 -2.04
CA ASN A 686 -23.87 -4.24 -1.74
C ASN A 686 -25.06 -4.92 -1.05
N MET A 687 -24.84 -6.07 -0.40
CA MET A 687 -25.91 -6.78 0.32
C MET A 687 -26.45 -5.95 1.49
N VAL A 688 -27.76 -5.78 1.52
CA VAL A 688 -28.47 -5.06 2.60
C VAL A 688 -28.66 -5.98 3.82
N VAL A 689 -28.10 -5.61 4.98
CA VAL A 689 -28.19 -6.37 6.23
C VAL A 689 -29.18 -5.75 7.23
N GLN A 690 -29.20 -4.41 7.37
CA GLN A 690 -30.12 -3.63 8.20
C GLN A 690 -30.49 -2.32 7.51
N THR A 691 -31.44 -1.54 8.06
CA THR A 691 -31.87 -0.20 7.57
C THR A 691 -30.77 0.85 7.46
N VAL A 692 -29.56 0.56 7.95
CA VAL A 692 -28.37 1.36 7.67
C VAL A 692 -27.70 0.72 6.47
N ASP A 693 -28.00 1.24 5.28
CA ASP A 693 -27.57 0.67 4.00
C ASP A 693 -26.04 0.72 3.78
N HIS A 694 -25.29 1.42 4.66
CA HIS A 694 -23.87 1.69 4.48
C HIS A 694 -23.07 1.61 5.80
N GLY A 695 -21.90 0.96 5.76
CA GLY A 695 -20.93 0.89 6.85
C GLY A 695 -20.05 -0.36 6.78
N SER A 696 -18.94 -0.36 7.52
CA SER A 696 -17.98 -1.47 7.61
C SER A 696 -18.04 -2.20 8.95
N SER A 697 -19.14 -2.02 9.69
CA SER A 697 -19.29 -2.68 11.00
C SER A 697 -19.78 -4.12 10.84
N TRP A 698 -19.41 -4.96 11.79
CA TRP A 698 -19.73 -6.40 11.77
C TRP A 698 -21.24 -6.73 11.72
N TYR A 699 -22.12 -5.78 12.08
CA TYR A 699 -23.56 -5.96 12.18
C TYR A 699 -24.36 -5.38 11.00
N ASN A 700 -23.74 -4.59 10.12
CA ASN A 700 -24.41 -3.99 8.97
C ASN A 700 -23.77 -4.33 7.61
N ASN A 701 -22.69 -5.12 7.61
CA ASN A 701 -22.04 -5.58 6.39
C ASN A 701 -21.41 -6.97 6.60
N TYR A 702 -21.56 -7.88 5.62
CA TYR A 702 -20.90 -9.18 5.65
C TYR A 702 -19.39 -9.09 5.35
N ASN A 703 -18.90 -8.00 4.76
CA ASN A 703 -17.48 -7.74 4.46
C ASN A 703 -16.83 -8.94 3.76
N LEU A 704 -17.47 -9.40 2.68
CA LEU A 704 -17.05 -10.52 1.85
C LEU A 704 -16.23 -10.00 0.67
N ILE A 705 -15.23 -10.78 0.26
CA ILE A 705 -14.36 -10.46 -0.86
C ILE A 705 -14.67 -11.42 -2.01
N SER A 706 -15.16 -10.92 -3.13
CA SER A 706 -15.25 -11.74 -4.35
C SER A 706 -13.88 -11.79 -5.05
N PHE A 707 -13.53 -12.94 -5.62
CA PHE A 707 -12.33 -13.06 -6.47
C PHE A 707 -12.55 -14.04 -7.63
N GLY A 708 -11.74 -13.89 -8.69
CA GLY A 708 -11.82 -14.74 -9.88
C GLY A 708 -12.80 -14.25 -10.94
N LEU A 709 -13.14 -12.94 -10.92
CA LEU A 709 -14.07 -12.35 -11.88
C LEU A 709 -13.53 -12.52 -13.30
N LEU A 710 -14.42 -12.79 -14.25
CA LEU A 710 -14.01 -12.87 -15.65
C LEU A 710 -13.35 -11.58 -16.13
N THR A 711 -13.85 -10.42 -15.69
CA THR A 711 -13.32 -9.10 -16.05
C THR A 711 -11.90 -8.84 -15.53
N ASP A 712 -11.47 -9.57 -14.49
CA ASP A 712 -10.13 -9.42 -13.92
C ASP A 712 -9.05 -10.02 -14.82
N SER A 713 -9.37 -11.09 -15.55
CA SER A 713 -8.41 -11.80 -16.41
C SER A 713 -8.67 -11.58 -17.91
N TYR A 714 -9.93 -11.29 -18.27
CA TYR A 714 -10.40 -11.20 -19.65
C TYR A 714 -10.94 -9.81 -19.97
N SER A 715 -10.26 -8.77 -19.51
CA SER A 715 -10.46 -7.41 -20.02
C SER A 715 -9.34 -7.00 -20.96
N TRP A 716 -9.61 -6.00 -21.80
CA TRP A 716 -8.69 -5.52 -22.83
C TRP A 716 -7.30 -5.18 -22.28
N ASP A 717 -7.24 -4.56 -21.11
CA ASP A 717 -5.98 -4.14 -20.48
C ASP A 717 -5.41 -5.21 -19.53
N ALA A 718 -6.24 -6.15 -19.03
CA ALA A 718 -5.79 -7.16 -18.08
C ALA A 718 -5.26 -8.44 -18.73
N MET A 719 -5.66 -8.78 -19.96
CA MET A 719 -5.23 -10.04 -20.61
C MET A 719 -3.74 -10.09 -20.95
N ASP A 720 -3.07 -8.94 -20.97
CA ASP A 720 -1.60 -8.83 -21.04
C ASP A 720 -0.93 -9.01 -19.66
N GLY A 721 -1.69 -9.12 -18.57
CA GLY A 721 -1.24 -9.09 -17.16
C GLY A 721 -1.26 -7.70 -16.52
N GLY A 722 -1.68 -6.67 -17.27
CA GLY A 722 -1.94 -5.31 -16.77
C GLY A 722 -0.74 -4.63 -16.13
N TYR A 723 -0.98 -3.93 -15.01
CA TYR A 723 0.06 -3.24 -14.24
C TYR A 723 1.17 -4.19 -13.77
N TRP A 724 0.80 -5.38 -13.29
CA TRP A 724 1.76 -6.35 -12.76
C TRP A 724 2.67 -6.95 -13.83
N GLU A 725 2.22 -7.07 -15.08
CA GLU A 725 3.09 -7.46 -16.20
C GLU A 725 4.21 -6.44 -16.41
N ARG A 726 3.90 -5.14 -16.35
CA ARG A 726 4.92 -4.08 -16.53
C ARG A 726 5.95 -4.07 -15.41
N VAL A 727 5.49 -4.32 -14.18
CA VAL A 727 6.39 -4.51 -13.03
C VAL A 727 7.25 -5.77 -13.28
N ALA A 728 6.67 -6.87 -13.75
CA ALA A 728 7.41 -8.10 -14.06
C ALA A 728 8.43 -7.91 -15.20
N GLU A 729 8.09 -7.20 -16.27
CA GLU A 729 9.04 -6.82 -17.32
C GLU A 729 10.17 -5.94 -16.77
N SER A 730 9.85 -5.01 -15.86
CA SER A 730 10.84 -4.18 -15.16
C SER A 730 11.79 -5.03 -14.31
N VAL A 731 11.25 -5.99 -13.56
CA VAL A 731 12.04 -6.96 -12.79
C VAL A 731 12.96 -7.76 -13.71
N HIS A 732 12.45 -8.23 -14.85
CA HIS A 732 13.26 -8.99 -15.80
C HIS A 732 14.44 -8.17 -16.34
N LEU A 733 14.17 -6.94 -16.77
CA LEU A 733 15.21 -6.05 -17.26
C LEU A 733 16.25 -5.71 -16.18
N GLN A 734 15.81 -5.55 -14.93
CA GLN A 734 16.70 -5.39 -13.78
C GLN A 734 17.58 -6.63 -13.56
N TYR A 735 17.04 -7.85 -13.64
CA TYR A 735 17.81 -9.09 -13.59
C TYR A 735 18.81 -9.25 -14.74
N CYS A 736 18.49 -8.69 -15.91
CA CYS A 736 19.41 -8.61 -17.05
C CYS A 736 20.51 -7.55 -16.88
N GLY A 737 20.50 -6.78 -15.77
CA GLY A 737 21.47 -5.73 -15.50
C GLY A 737 21.30 -4.49 -16.38
N ILE A 738 20.12 -4.31 -16.98
CA ILE A 738 19.81 -3.15 -17.83
C ILE A 738 19.50 -1.97 -16.94
N ALA A 739 20.04 -0.78 -17.26
CA ALA A 739 19.68 0.44 -16.56
C ALA A 739 18.24 0.86 -16.91
N TRP A 740 17.50 1.40 -15.94
CA TRP A 740 16.10 1.79 -16.15
C TRP A 740 15.92 2.86 -17.24
N ASN A 741 16.92 3.72 -17.41
CA ASN A 741 16.97 4.77 -18.43
C ASN A 741 17.63 4.33 -19.75
N ALA A 742 17.86 3.02 -19.95
CA ALA A 742 18.38 2.50 -21.21
C ALA A 742 17.43 2.79 -22.38
N ALA A 743 17.98 2.82 -23.60
CA ALA A 743 17.21 3.01 -24.82
C ALA A 743 16.27 1.81 -25.11
N ASP A 744 15.19 2.06 -25.84
CA ASP A 744 14.13 1.06 -26.09
C ASP A 744 14.61 -0.14 -26.88
N ASP A 745 15.52 0.06 -27.82
CA ASP A 745 16.14 -1.04 -28.56
C ASP A 745 16.86 -1.99 -27.60
N VAL A 746 17.66 -1.47 -26.67
CA VAL A 746 18.36 -2.26 -25.64
C VAL A 746 17.37 -2.97 -24.73
N LYS A 747 16.31 -2.29 -24.27
CA LYS A 747 15.27 -2.92 -23.44
C LYS A 747 14.55 -4.04 -24.20
N ASN A 748 14.13 -3.78 -25.43
CA ASN A 748 13.43 -4.76 -26.27
C ASN A 748 14.30 -5.97 -26.60
N GLU A 749 15.60 -5.78 -26.86
CA GLU A 749 16.56 -6.88 -27.07
C GLU A 749 16.64 -7.81 -25.86
N ASN A 750 16.53 -7.27 -24.64
CA ASN A 750 16.61 -8.05 -23.40
C ASN A 750 15.25 -8.62 -22.96
N LEU A 751 14.12 -8.09 -23.45
CA LEU A 751 12.80 -8.70 -23.25
C LEU A 751 12.55 -9.91 -24.15
N VAL A 752 13.40 -10.17 -25.14
CA VAL A 752 13.34 -11.40 -25.96
C VAL A 752 13.39 -12.63 -25.05
N ASP A 753 14.29 -12.65 -24.07
CA ASP A 753 14.45 -13.77 -23.13
C ASP A 753 13.25 -13.90 -22.17
N TYR A 754 12.60 -12.79 -21.82
CA TYR A 754 11.37 -12.77 -21.01
C TYR A 754 10.25 -13.56 -21.69
N TYR A 755 10.01 -13.25 -22.96
CA TYR A 755 8.95 -13.89 -23.75
C TYR A 755 9.36 -15.27 -24.29
N ALA A 756 10.65 -15.58 -24.37
CA ALA A 756 11.13 -16.87 -24.88
C ALA A 756 10.91 -18.06 -23.93
N ARG A 757 10.68 -17.81 -22.63
CA ARG A 757 10.46 -18.87 -21.63
C ARG A 757 9.42 -18.48 -20.58
N MET A 758 8.42 -19.33 -20.40
CA MET A 758 7.40 -19.17 -19.35
C MET A 758 8.02 -19.12 -17.94
N TYR A 759 9.12 -19.85 -17.71
CA TYR A 759 9.87 -19.77 -16.44
C TYR A 759 10.32 -18.35 -16.10
N ASN A 760 10.86 -17.61 -17.07
CA ASN A 760 11.37 -16.26 -16.85
C ASN A 760 10.22 -15.31 -16.50
N ARG A 761 9.12 -15.40 -17.24
CA ARG A 761 7.91 -14.63 -17.00
C ARG A 761 7.31 -14.90 -15.62
N ASP A 762 7.13 -16.17 -15.24
CA ASP A 762 6.59 -16.55 -13.92
C ASP A 762 7.52 -16.13 -12.77
N SER A 763 8.84 -16.30 -12.92
CA SER A 763 9.80 -15.88 -11.90
C SER A 763 9.78 -14.37 -11.68
N SER A 764 9.76 -13.58 -12.75
CA SER A 764 9.71 -12.13 -12.68
C SER A 764 8.35 -11.62 -12.17
N MET A 765 7.25 -12.27 -12.55
CA MET A 765 5.92 -11.98 -12.01
C MET A 765 5.85 -12.25 -10.50
N ALA A 766 6.39 -13.36 -10.03
CA ALA A 766 6.40 -13.68 -8.60
C ALA A 766 7.14 -12.61 -7.78
N ALA A 767 8.28 -12.12 -8.26
CA ALA A 767 9.00 -11.02 -7.61
C ALA A 767 8.19 -9.71 -7.66
N ALA A 768 7.56 -9.38 -8.81
CA ALA A 768 6.70 -8.21 -8.95
C ALA A 768 5.54 -8.19 -7.92
N LEU A 769 4.83 -9.31 -7.81
CA LEU A 769 3.69 -9.44 -6.88
C LEU A 769 4.11 -9.44 -5.40
N TYR A 770 5.38 -9.73 -5.10
CA TYR A 770 5.90 -9.72 -3.74
C TYR A 770 6.30 -8.33 -3.25
N LEU A 771 6.55 -7.36 -4.13
CA LEU A 771 7.03 -6.03 -3.73
C LEU A 771 6.17 -5.37 -2.63
N PRO A 772 4.81 -5.41 -2.67
CA PRO A 772 4.00 -4.89 -1.56
C PRO A 772 4.22 -5.64 -0.23
N TYR A 773 4.40 -6.96 -0.28
CA TYR A 773 4.70 -7.78 0.89
C TYR A 773 6.08 -7.44 1.47
N GLN A 774 7.07 -7.20 0.61
CA GLN A 774 8.40 -6.75 1.04
C GLN A 774 8.32 -5.37 1.71
N MET A 775 7.60 -4.43 1.12
CA MET A 775 7.46 -3.07 1.64
C MET A 775 6.69 -3.03 2.97
N PHE A 776 5.65 -3.86 3.13
CA PHE A 776 4.92 -4.00 4.39
C PHE A 776 5.84 -4.30 5.59
N GLN A 777 6.96 -4.98 5.36
CA GLN A 777 7.87 -5.40 6.42
C GLN A 777 8.76 -4.26 6.95
N ILE A 778 8.69 -3.08 6.34
CA ILE A 778 9.54 -1.91 6.61
C ILE A 778 8.74 -0.87 7.40
N GLY A 779 9.31 -0.42 8.51
CA GLY A 779 8.81 0.73 9.27
C GLY A 779 9.43 2.04 8.81
N THR A 780 8.67 3.13 8.89
CA THR A 780 9.10 4.51 8.61
C THR A 780 9.03 5.36 9.87
N ALA A 781 9.45 6.63 9.81
CA ALA A 781 9.32 7.56 10.93
C ALA A 781 7.86 7.79 11.38
N ASN A 782 6.89 7.58 10.48
CA ASN A 782 5.48 7.92 10.68
C ASN A 782 4.54 6.70 10.70
N ALA A 783 5.01 5.50 10.35
CA ALA A 783 4.20 4.29 10.29
C ALA A 783 5.02 3.03 10.58
N GLU A 784 4.38 2.02 11.18
CA GLU A 784 5.02 0.71 11.46
C GLU A 784 5.21 -0.15 10.20
N HIS A 785 4.44 0.12 9.14
CA HIS A 785 4.44 -0.62 7.88
C HIS A 785 4.27 0.34 6.69
N ILE A 786 4.97 0.10 5.59
CA ILE A 786 4.68 0.75 4.30
C ILE A 786 3.53 0.00 3.64
N MET A 787 2.40 0.69 3.45
CA MET A 787 1.21 0.14 2.80
C MET A 787 0.65 1.13 1.80
N SER A 788 -0.09 0.60 0.83
CA SER A 788 -0.87 1.42 -0.09
C SER A 788 -2.25 1.73 0.50
N ASP A 789 -2.76 2.93 0.22
CA ASP A 789 -4.13 3.32 0.62
C ASP A 789 -5.23 2.55 -0.16
N ALA A 790 -4.88 1.93 -1.29
CA ALA A 790 -5.78 1.10 -2.08
C ALA A 790 -5.01 -0.01 -2.81
N PRO A 791 -5.67 -1.10 -3.26
CA PRO A 791 -4.97 -2.21 -3.89
C PRO A 791 -4.39 -1.83 -5.25
N LEU A 792 -3.07 -2.05 -5.43
CA LEU A 792 -2.39 -1.86 -6.71
C LEU A 792 -2.92 -2.82 -7.79
N GLY A 793 -2.98 -2.34 -9.03
CA GLY A 793 -3.47 -3.10 -10.18
C GLY A 793 -5.00 -3.25 -10.25
N THR A 794 -5.75 -2.62 -9.34
CA THR A 794 -7.23 -2.62 -9.34
C THR A 794 -7.86 -1.29 -9.69
N VAL A 795 -7.08 -0.21 -9.58
CA VAL A 795 -7.63 1.12 -9.77
C VAL A 795 -7.90 1.35 -11.24
N GLY A 796 -9.10 1.87 -11.57
CA GLY A 796 -9.61 2.00 -12.93
C GLY A 796 -8.84 2.92 -13.88
N SER A 797 -7.66 3.40 -13.49
CA SER A 797 -6.73 4.16 -14.34
C SER A 797 -5.29 3.88 -13.94
N GLU A 798 -4.40 3.75 -14.92
CA GLU A 798 -2.95 3.56 -14.70
C GLU A 798 -2.33 4.68 -13.87
N ASP A 799 -2.76 5.93 -14.03
CA ASP A 799 -2.30 7.09 -13.25
C ASP A 799 -2.48 6.91 -11.74
N ALA A 800 -3.56 6.24 -11.34
CA ALA A 800 -3.83 6.00 -9.93
C ALA A 800 -2.95 4.88 -9.38
N ASN A 801 -2.67 3.84 -10.16
CA ASN A 801 -1.68 2.83 -9.79
C ASN A 801 -0.27 3.44 -9.72
N ALA A 802 0.09 4.29 -10.68
CA ALA A 802 1.38 5.00 -10.69
C ALA A 802 1.54 5.88 -9.45
N LYS A 803 0.49 6.63 -9.07
CA LYS A 803 0.52 7.44 -7.84
C LYS A 803 0.70 6.58 -6.59
N LEU A 804 -0.10 5.52 -6.43
CA LEU A 804 0.01 4.63 -5.28
C LEU A 804 1.39 3.96 -5.21
N ALA A 805 1.93 3.54 -6.36
CA ALA A 805 3.26 2.95 -6.46
C ALA A 805 4.36 3.96 -6.11
N HIS A 806 4.23 5.21 -6.55
CA HIS A 806 5.15 6.29 -6.22
C HIS A 806 5.13 6.63 -4.73
N ASP A 807 3.94 6.72 -4.12
CA ASP A 807 3.78 6.98 -2.68
C ASP A 807 4.42 5.86 -1.83
N MET A 808 4.33 4.60 -2.27
CA MET A 808 5.04 3.48 -1.64
C MET A 808 6.56 3.54 -1.88
N GLY A 809 6.97 3.87 -3.10
CA GLY A 809 8.37 4.03 -3.48
C GLY A 809 9.09 5.13 -2.69
N ASP A 810 8.43 6.26 -2.44
CA ASP A 810 8.97 7.36 -1.64
C ASP A 810 9.20 6.96 -0.19
N GLN A 811 8.21 6.31 0.43
CA GLN A 811 8.35 5.77 1.79
C GLN A 811 9.49 4.74 1.89
N PHE A 812 9.65 3.90 0.86
CA PHE A 812 10.75 2.93 0.81
C PHE A 812 12.11 3.63 0.74
N ARG A 813 12.25 4.63 -0.16
CA ARG A 813 13.49 5.41 -0.30
C ARG A 813 13.86 6.12 1.00
N GLU A 814 12.88 6.72 1.68
CA GLU A 814 13.08 7.35 2.99
C GLU A 814 13.61 6.34 4.03
N ALA A 815 12.92 5.21 4.19
CA ALA A 815 13.30 4.19 5.17
C ALA A 815 14.70 3.59 4.91
N ILE A 816 15.05 3.34 3.65
CA ILE A 816 16.39 2.86 3.27
C ILE A 816 17.45 3.95 3.51
N GLY A 817 17.14 5.23 3.26
CA GLY A 817 18.04 6.35 3.54
C GLY A 817 18.39 6.47 5.02
N GLU A 818 17.43 6.22 5.92
CA GLU A 818 17.63 6.30 7.37
C GLU A 818 18.32 5.05 7.96
N ASN A 819 17.88 3.85 7.57
CA ASN A 819 18.22 2.59 8.24
C ASN A 819 18.80 1.50 7.31
N GLY A 820 19.20 1.85 6.09
CA GLY A 820 19.58 0.90 5.05
C GLY A 820 20.68 -0.10 5.43
N LYS A 821 21.63 0.27 6.31
CA LYS A 821 22.70 -0.64 6.77
C LYS A 821 22.16 -1.87 7.51
N VAL A 822 21.00 -1.75 8.18
CA VAL A 822 20.36 -2.84 8.92
C VAL A 822 19.26 -3.49 8.06
N LEU A 823 18.48 -2.68 7.35
CA LEU A 823 17.34 -3.15 6.56
C LEU A 823 17.76 -3.96 5.32
N ILE A 824 18.76 -3.51 4.56
CA ILE A 824 19.13 -4.15 3.29
C ILE A 824 19.55 -5.61 3.49
N PRO A 825 20.45 -5.97 4.43
CA PRO A 825 20.80 -7.37 4.65
C PRO A 825 19.59 -8.25 5.04
N GLU A 826 18.67 -7.73 5.84
CA GLU A 826 17.44 -8.45 6.21
C GLU A 826 16.58 -8.71 4.97
N LEU A 827 16.28 -7.67 4.19
CA LEU A 827 15.47 -7.78 2.98
C LEU A 827 16.08 -8.72 1.93
N VAL A 828 17.41 -8.77 1.81
CA VAL A 828 18.12 -9.70 0.90
C VAL A 828 17.90 -11.15 1.32
N CYS A 829 18.04 -11.47 2.60
CA CYS A 829 17.75 -12.82 3.09
C CYS A 829 16.30 -13.22 2.83
N ILE A 830 15.37 -12.28 2.98
CA ILE A 830 13.94 -12.50 2.75
C ILE A 830 13.63 -12.71 1.28
N GLU A 831 14.24 -11.94 0.39
CA GLU A 831 14.06 -12.09 -1.05
C GLU A 831 14.56 -13.47 -1.54
N HIS A 832 15.72 -13.91 -1.04
CA HIS A 832 16.23 -15.26 -1.32
C HIS A 832 15.29 -16.36 -0.81
N ALA A 833 14.80 -16.23 0.44
CA ALA A 833 13.85 -17.18 1.02
C ALA A 833 12.52 -17.23 0.26
N ARG A 834 12.00 -16.07 -0.17
CA ARG A 834 10.80 -15.96 -1.01
C ARG A 834 11.03 -16.66 -2.35
N TRP A 835 12.18 -16.43 -2.99
CA TRP A 835 12.54 -17.10 -4.24
C TRP A 835 12.59 -18.62 -4.09
N ILE A 836 13.19 -19.13 -3.02
CA ILE A 836 13.22 -20.57 -2.73
C ILE A 836 11.79 -21.12 -2.58
N ARG A 837 10.94 -20.47 -1.79
CA ARG A 837 9.55 -20.91 -1.61
C ARG A 837 8.76 -20.88 -2.91
N TRP A 838 8.95 -19.87 -3.75
CA TRP A 838 8.35 -19.82 -5.08
C TRP A 838 8.83 -21.02 -5.91
N ALA A 839 10.13 -21.28 -5.99
CA ALA A 839 10.69 -22.40 -6.75
C ALA A 839 10.16 -23.76 -6.25
N TYR A 840 10.09 -23.97 -4.94
CA TYR A 840 9.47 -25.16 -4.33
C TYR A 840 8.00 -25.30 -4.73
N SER A 841 7.25 -24.19 -4.76
CA SER A 841 5.86 -24.18 -5.22
C SER A 841 5.70 -24.47 -6.72
N ARG A 842 6.79 -24.43 -7.50
CA ARG A 842 6.84 -24.83 -8.92
C ARG A 842 7.45 -26.22 -9.11
N GLY A 843 7.78 -26.92 -8.03
CA GLY A 843 8.28 -28.29 -8.03
C GLY A 843 9.79 -28.39 -8.27
N TRP A 844 10.53 -27.30 -8.08
CA TRP A 844 11.98 -27.34 -8.03
C TRP A 844 12.47 -27.92 -6.71
N ARG A 845 13.64 -28.54 -6.74
CA ARG A 845 14.34 -29.06 -5.56
C ARG A 845 15.78 -28.56 -5.54
N ALA A 846 16.34 -28.50 -4.33
CA ALA A 846 17.74 -28.18 -4.12
C ALA A 846 18.66 -29.23 -4.76
N ALA A 847 19.73 -28.76 -5.38
CA ALA A 847 20.88 -29.58 -5.71
C ALA A 847 22.08 -29.07 -4.92
N PRO A 848 22.69 -29.88 -4.04
CA PRO A 848 23.91 -29.49 -3.36
C PRO A 848 25.06 -29.37 -4.38
N PRO A 849 26.11 -28.60 -4.06
CA PRO A 849 27.18 -28.28 -5.02
C PRO A 849 27.78 -29.50 -5.74
N GLU A 850 27.97 -30.63 -5.07
CA GLU A 850 28.49 -31.85 -5.69
C GLU A 850 27.60 -32.41 -6.81
N GLN A 851 26.27 -32.31 -6.67
CA GLN A 851 25.33 -32.71 -7.72
C GLN A 851 25.37 -31.71 -8.87
N VAL A 852 25.52 -30.42 -8.54
CA VAL A 852 25.65 -29.35 -9.54
C VAL A 852 26.87 -29.58 -10.42
N LEU A 853 28.02 -29.86 -9.79
CA LEU A 853 29.26 -30.18 -10.50
C LEU A 853 29.09 -31.43 -11.35
N PHE A 854 28.51 -32.50 -10.80
CA PHE A 854 28.32 -33.75 -11.52
C PHE A 854 27.55 -33.55 -12.83
N TYR A 855 26.37 -32.92 -12.82
CA TYR A 855 25.64 -32.74 -14.09
C TYR A 855 26.30 -31.73 -15.01
N MET A 856 27.10 -30.79 -14.50
CA MET A 856 27.86 -29.85 -15.32
C MET A 856 29.03 -30.54 -16.04
N GLU A 857 29.73 -31.43 -15.35
CA GLU A 857 30.77 -32.30 -15.92
C GLU A 857 30.22 -33.22 -17.00
N GLU A 858 28.98 -33.71 -16.81
CA GLU A 858 28.24 -34.51 -17.80
C GLU A 858 27.58 -33.68 -18.92
N GLY A 859 27.87 -32.37 -18.99
CA GLY A 859 27.51 -31.51 -20.13
C GLY A 859 26.29 -30.61 -19.95
N ASN A 860 25.69 -30.53 -18.76
CA ASN A 860 24.65 -29.53 -18.48
C ASN A 860 25.27 -28.12 -18.35
N PRO A 861 24.85 -27.13 -19.13
CA PRO A 861 25.54 -25.84 -19.23
C PRO A 861 25.10 -24.82 -18.17
N LYS A 862 24.41 -25.20 -17.09
CA LYS A 862 23.90 -24.27 -16.06
C LYS A 862 23.89 -24.93 -14.68
N GLN A 863 23.83 -24.11 -13.63
CA GLN A 863 23.54 -24.55 -12.27
C GLN A 863 22.08 -25.00 -12.05
N GLN A 864 21.24 -24.93 -13.09
CA GLN A 864 19.91 -25.52 -13.11
C GLN A 864 19.88 -26.73 -14.02
N LEU A 865 19.27 -27.83 -13.57
CA LEU A 865 18.95 -28.99 -14.38
C LEU A 865 17.43 -29.05 -14.59
N TYR A 866 16.96 -28.43 -15.68
CA TYR A 866 15.52 -28.25 -15.97
C TYR A 866 14.73 -29.56 -16.04
N ILE A 867 15.30 -30.60 -16.66
CA ILE A 867 14.60 -31.88 -16.85
C ILE A 867 14.28 -32.56 -15.51
N ALA A 868 15.12 -32.36 -14.50
CA ALA A 868 14.94 -32.89 -13.14
C ALA A 868 14.39 -31.83 -12.16
N ARG A 869 14.16 -30.60 -12.63
CA ARG A 869 13.85 -29.42 -11.80
C ARG A 869 14.78 -29.28 -10.58
N LEU A 870 16.08 -29.47 -10.80
CA LEU A 870 17.10 -29.26 -9.75
C LEU A 870 17.76 -27.89 -9.92
N HIS A 871 18.04 -27.21 -8.81
CA HIS A 871 18.69 -25.89 -8.84
C HIS A 871 19.70 -25.74 -7.70
N GLY A 872 20.94 -25.38 -8.06
CA GLY A 872 22.06 -25.22 -7.11
C GLY A 872 21.85 -24.13 -6.06
N CYS A 873 21.27 -23.00 -6.47
CA CYS A 873 21.03 -21.86 -5.55
C CYS A 873 19.86 -22.04 -4.58
N LEU A 874 19.11 -23.16 -4.59
CA LEU A 874 18.06 -23.42 -3.59
C LEU A 874 18.70 -23.94 -2.30
N CYS A 875 19.54 -23.11 -1.70
CA CYS A 875 20.42 -23.44 -0.60
C CYS A 875 20.47 -22.27 0.40
N ALA A 876 21.14 -22.47 1.54
CA ALA A 876 21.34 -21.37 2.48
C ALA A 876 22.17 -20.25 1.84
N SER A 877 21.94 -19.02 2.25
CA SER A 877 22.63 -17.82 1.72
C SER A 877 24.16 -17.94 1.76
N GLN A 878 24.71 -18.56 2.80
CA GLN A 878 26.15 -18.78 2.97
C GLN A 878 26.71 -19.83 1.98
N GLU A 879 25.88 -20.75 1.50
CA GLU A 879 26.27 -21.82 0.57
C GLU A 879 26.36 -21.32 -0.88
N LEU A 880 25.76 -20.17 -1.20
CA LEU A 880 25.84 -19.55 -2.53
C LEU A 880 27.28 -19.25 -2.94
N ALA A 881 28.08 -18.72 -2.00
CA ALA A 881 29.49 -18.42 -2.24
C ALA A 881 30.32 -19.70 -2.44
N VAL A 882 30.02 -20.76 -1.68
CA VAL A 882 30.65 -22.07 -1.80
C VAL A 882 30.35 -22.67 -3.17
N LEU A 883 29.08 -22.65 -3.59
CA LEU A 883 28.66 -23.11 -4.91
C LEU A 883 29.38 -22.36 -6.02
N ALA A 884 29.42 -21.02 -5.94
CA ALA A 884 30.07 -20.18 -6.94
C ALA A 884 31.57 -20.50 -7.09
N GLU A 885 32.29 -20.68 -5.98
CA GLU A 885 33.71 -21.02 -6.01
C GLU A 885 33.97 -22.44 -6.53
N GLN A 886 33.15 -23.42 -6.15
CA GLN A 886 33.28 -24.78 -6.66
C GLN A 886 32.99 -24.87 -8.16
N MET A 887 31.95 -24.19 -8.65
CA MET A 887 31.65 -24.10 -10.08
C MET A 887 32.82 -23.49 -10.86
N LYS A 888 33.49 -22.48 -10.30
CA LYS A 888 34.69 -21.89 -10.91
C LYS A 888 35.84 -22.91 -11.00
N GLN A 889 36.10 -23.66 -9.93
CA GLN A 889 37.17 -24.67 -9.90
C GLN A 889 36.95 -25.75 -10.96
N ALA A 890 35.74 -26.30 -11.08
CA ALA A 890 35.40 -27.31 -12.09
C ALA A 890 35.49 -26.81 -13.54
N LEU A 891 35.38 -25.48 -13.75
CA LEU A 891 35.52 -24.84 -15.06
C LEU A 891 36.97 -24.41 -15.37
N THR A 892 37.91 -24.60 -14.45
CA THR A 892 39.33 -24.30 -14.63
C THR A 892 39.97 -25.44 -15.44
N PRO A 893 40.51 -25.17 -16.64
CA PRO A 893 40.88 -26.24 -17.56
C PRO A 893 42.21 -26.89 -17.15
N ASP A 894 42.13 -28.08 -16.55
CA ASP A 894 43.20 -29.06 -16.62
C ASP A 894 42.84 -30.11 -17.69
N ASP A 895 43.76 -30.35 -18.61
CA ASP A 895 43.85 -31.56 -19.43
C ASP A 895 42.83 -31.79 -20.57
N GLY A 896 42.57 -30.77 -21.39
CA GLY A 896 42.09 -30.99 -22.77
C GLY A 896 40.61 -31.37 -22.92
N LYS A 897 39.85 -31.52 -21.83
CA LYS A 897 38.39 -31.40 -21.86
C LYS A 897 38.05 -29.91 -21.94
N GLN A 898 37.92 -29.37 -23.16
CA GLN A 898 37.42 -28.00 -23.29
C GLN A 898 36.03 -27.93 -22.66
N PRO A 899 35.80 -27.13 -21.61
CA PRO A 899 34.45 -26.65 -21.35
C PRO A 899 33.98 -25.98 -22.66
N HIS A 900 32.70 -26.05 -23.00
CA HIS A 900 32.15 -25.55 -24.27
C HIS A 900 32.51 -24.07 -24.49
N LYS A 901 33.49 -23.73 -25.35
CA LYS A 901 34.17 -22.42 -25.56
C LYS A 901 33.31 -21.12 -25.59
N ASN A 902 31.99 -21.25 -25.54
CA ASN A 902 31.00 -20.18 -25.46
C ASN A 902 30.23 -19.98 -24.13
N ASP A 903 30.33 -20.87 -23.12
CA ASP A 903 29.49 -20.80 -21.90
C ASP A 903 30.07 -20.04 -20.68
N TRP A 904 31.36 -19.64 -20.60
CA TRP A 904 31.92 -18.90 -19.43
C TRP A 904 31.13 -17.64 -19.05
N LYS A 905 30.56 -16.93 -20.02
CA LYS A 905 29.76 -15.70 -19.78
C LYS A 905 28.53 -15.96 -18.91
N ARG A 906 28.09 -17.22 -18.79
CA ARG A 906 26.93 -17.62 -17.99
C ARG A 906 27.27 -17.91 -16.53
N PHE A 907 28.55 -18.09 -16.20
CA PHE A 907 29.02 -18.59 -14.90
C PHE A 907 30.00 -17.67 -14.18
N ALA A 908 30.80 -16.91 -14.92
CA ALA A 908 31.77 -15.97 -14.37
C ALA A 908 31.21 -14.54 -14.43
N ALA A 909 31.34 -13.77 -13.35
CA ALA A 909 30.97 -12.36 -13.31
C ALA A 909 31.86 -11.52 -14.23
N SER A 910 33.15 -11.83 -14.31
CA SER A 910 34.12 -11.19 -15.21
C SER A 910 35.26 -12.14 -15.61
N ARG A 911 35.96 -11.80 -16.70
CA ARG A 911 37.15 -12.52 -17.18
C ARG A 911 38.28 -11.53 -17.51
N GLU A 912 39.42 -11.71 -16.87
CA GLU A 912 40.64 -10.91 -17.10
C GLU A 912 41.73 -11.78 -17.73
N LYS A 913 42.51 -11.19 -18.64
CA LYS A 913 43.58 -11.92 -19.35
C LYS A 913 44.81 -11.99 -18.46
N ASP A 914 45.24 -13.20 -18.11
CA ASP A 914 46.47 -13.40 -17.36
C ASP A 914 47.61 -13.78 -18.31
N THR A 915 48.72 -13.06 -18.19
CA THR A 915 49.89 -13.27 -19.05
C THR A 915 51.00 -13.85 -18.19
N VAL A 916 50.93 -15.15 -17.94
CA VAL A 916 51.98 -15.84 -17.17
C VAL A 916 53.21 -15.99 -18.07
N LYS A 917 54.29 -15.25 -17.76
CA LYS A 917 55.62 -15.52 -18.31
C LYS A 917 56.25 -16.66 -17.51
N LEU A 918 56.23 -17.87 -18.05
CA LEU A 918 57.06 -18.96 -17.54
C LEU A 918 58.54 -18.69 -17.89
N ASN A 919 59.43 -19.02 -16.96
CA ASN A 919 60.86 -18.72 -17.02
C ASN A 919 61.55 -19.22 -18.31
N ASN A 920 62.58 -18.44 -18.68
CA ASN A 920 63.51 -18.41 -19.82
C ASN A 920 63.96 -19.68 -20.59
N THR A 921 63.29 -20.82 -20.55
CA THR A 921 63.72 -22.00 -21.32
C THR A 921 62.71 -22.57 -22.32
N ASP A 922 61.43 -22.20 -22.28
CA ASP A 922 60.46 -22.66 -23.29
C ASP A 922 59.69 -21.49 -23.93
N ARG A 923 59.73 -21.41 -25.26
CA ARG A 923 59.11 -20.35 -26.09
C ARG A 923 57.58 -20.49 -26.23
N ALA A 924 56.87 -20.81 -25.14
CA ALA A 924 55.41 -20.87 -25.14
C ALA A 924 54.86 -19.81 -24.19
N THR A 925 54.24 -18.75 -24.76
CA THR A 925 53.42 -17.83 -23.97
C THR A 925 52.05 -18.47 -23.79
N THR A 926 51.77 -19.01 -22.63
CA THR A 926 50.43 -19.50 -22.29
C THR A 926 49.57 -18.30 -21.90
N ILE A 927 48.52 -18.02 -22.68
CA ILE A 927 47.51 -17.03 -22.30
C ILE A 927 46.61 -17.70 -21.27
N GLY A 928 46.79 -17.35 -19.99
CA GLY A 928 45.87 -17.70 -18.92
C GLY A 928 44.69 -16.72 -18.87
N TRP A 929 43.67 -17.06 -18.11
CA TRP A 929 42.55 -16.16 -17.81
C TRP A 929 42.23 -16.27 -16.32
N ILE A 930 42.07 -15.13 -15.66
CA ILE A 930 41.55 -15.05 -14.30
C ILE A 930 40.03 -14.85 -14.40
N TYR A 931 39.29 -15.67 -13.67
CA TYR A 931 37.82 -15.64 -13.64
C TYR A 931 37.34 -15.26 -12.25
N THR A 932 36.32 -14.39 -12.19
CA THR A 932 35.59 -14.10 -10.95
C THR A 932 34.29 -14.91 -10.92
N PRO A 933 33.98 -15.63 -9.83
CA PRO A 933 32.69 -16.31 -9.70
C PRO A 933 31.53 -15.33 -9.80
N LYS A 934 30.39 -15.78 -10.32
CA LYS A 934 29.14 -15.02 -10.21
C LYS A 934 28.74 -14.89 -8.75
N ASP A 935 28.48 -13.68 -8.29
CA ASP A 935 27.86 -13.45 -6.98
C ASP A 935 26.34 -13.63 -7.12
N PHE A 936 25.85 -14.78 -6.64
CA PHE A 936 24.41 -15.07 -6.67
C PHE A 936 23.63 -14.21 -5.67
N ALA A 937 24.24 -13.76 -4.57
CA ALA A 937 23.59 -12.93 -3.57
C ALA A 937 23.45 -11.45 -4.02
N GLU A 938 24.34 -10.99 -4.90
CA GLU A 938 24.22 -9.64 -5.47
C GLU A 938 22.97 -9.47 -6.34
N PHE A 939 22.37 -10.55 -6.87
CA PHE A 939 21.08 -10.47 -7.57
C PHE A 939 19.97 -10.02 -6.61
N ASP A 940 19.83 -10.70 -5.47
CA ASP A 940 18.83 -10.36 -4.45
C ASP A 940 19.07 -8.95 -3.91
N ARG A 941 20.34 -8.59 -3.67
CA ARG A 941 20.71 -7.24 -3.24
C ARG A 941 20.35 -6.17 -4.25
N SER A 942 20.64 -6.40 -5.53
CA SER A 942 20.29 -5.46 -6.61
C SER A 942 18.77 -5.32 -6.75
N HIS A 943 18.02 -6.39 -6.55
CA HIS A 943 16.55 -6.39 -6.58
C HIS A 943 15.95 -5.58 -5.43
N VAL A 944 16.43 -5.84 -4.20
CA VAL A 944 16.01 -5.10 -3.00
C VAL A 944 16.30 -3.61 -3.16
N LEU A 945 17.48 -3.25 -3.67
CA LEU A 945 17.85 -1.84 -3.88
C LEU A 945 16.99 -1.15 -4.95
N ALA A 946 16.49 -1.89 -5.93
CA ALA A 946 15.65 -1.37 -7.01
C ALA A 946 14.15 -1.40 -6.68
N SER A 947 13.73 -1.84 -5.48
CA SER A 947 12.33 -2.14 -5.19
C SER A 947 11.37 -0.96 -5.38
N ALA A 948 11.81 0.28 -5.11
CA ALA A 948 11.01 1.48 -5.35
C ALA A 948 10.83 1.75 -6.85
N GLU A 949 11.90 1.68 -7.63
CA GLU A 949 11.85 1.88 -9.09
C GLU A 949 11.09 0.75 -9.78
N LEU A 950 11.14 -0.47 -9.24
CA LEU A 950 10.43 -1.65 -9.75
C LEU A 950 8.91 -1.54 -9.53
N ILE A 951 8.46 -1.19 -8.32
CA ILE A 951 7.01 -1.01 -8.07
C ILE A 951 6.44 0.14 -8.91
N GLU A 952 7.25 1.16 -9.19
CA GLU A 952 6.90 2.26 -10.11
C GLU A 952 6.99 1.87 -11.59
N ALA A 953 7.38 0.63 -11.93
CA ALA A 953 7.56 0.14 -13.30
C ALA A 953 8.49 1.01 -14.19
N ARG A 954 9.49 1.69 -13.59
CA ARG A 954 10.33 2.69 -14.27
C ARG A 954 11.14 2.18 -15.46
N TRP A 955 11.35 0.87 -15.57
CA TRP A 955 12.05 0.29 -16.72
C TRP A 955 11.19 0.29 -17.99
N ILE A 956 9.87 0.36 -17.84
CA ILE A 956 8.92 0.37 -18.96
C ILE A 956 8.32 1.78 -19.15
N GLU A 957 8.28 2.61 -18.10
CA GLU A 957 7.80 3.99 -18.18
C GLU A 957 8.88 5.00 -18.66
N HIS A 958 8.47 5.99 -19.45
CA HIS A 958 9.38 6.80 -20.28
C HIS A 958 9.69 8.21 -19.80
N GLU A 959 9.02 8.73 -18.79
CA GLU A 959 9.29 10.07 -18.27
C GLU A 959 9.40 10.04 -16.75
N PRO A 960 10.50 10.58 -16.17
CA PRO A 960 10.48 10.91 -14.76
C PRO A 960 9.43 12.00 -14.52
N PRO A 961 8.68 11.99 -13.40
CA PRO A 961 7.93 13.16 -12.99
C PRO A 961 8.90 14.34 -12.84
N ALA A 962 8.73 15.40 -13.63
CA ALA A 962 9.40 16.68 -13.36
C ALA A 962 8.87 17.22 -12.03
N PRO A 963 9.71 17.46 -10.99
CA PRO A 963 10.99 18.16 -11.06
C PRO A 963 12.13 17.45 -10.27
N VAL A 964 12.58 16.27 -10.73
CA VAL A 964 13.74 15.57 -10.11
C VAL A 964 15.09 15.94 -10.77
N GLN A 965 15.06 16.64 -11.91
CA GLN A 965 16.26 16.93 -12.70
C GLN A 965 17.16 18.02 -12.10
N GLU A 966 16.67 18.83 -11.17
CA GLU A 966 17.50 19.80 -10.44
C GLU A 966 18.26 19.17 -9.26
N ALA A 967 17.83 18.01 -8.74
CA ALA A 967 18.47 17.36 -7.60
C ALA A 967 19.65 16.45 -8.00
N LEU A 968 19.65 15.87 -9.20
CA LEU A 968 20.67 14.91 -9.63
C LEU A 968 21.93 15.53 -10.24
N ASN A 969 21.93 16.83 -10.56
CA ASN A 969 23.13 17.53 -11.02
C ASN A 969 24.00 18.06 -9.86
N GLY A 970 23.66 17.72 -8.61
CA GLY A 970 24.30 18.24 -7.40
C GLY A 970 24.86 17.19 -6.43
N ILE A 971 24.97 15.91 -6.81
CA ILE A 971 25.59 14.85 -6.00
C ILE A 971 26.81 14.28 -6.71
#